data_AF-A0A956CLY3-F1
#
_entry.id   AF-A0A956CLY3-F1
#
_cell.length_a   1.000
_cell.length_b   1.000
_cell.length_c   1.000
_cell.angle_alpha   90.00
_cell.angle_beta   90.00
_cell.angle_gamma   90.00
#
_symmetry.space_group_name_H-M   'P 1'
#
loop_
_entity.id
_entity.type
_entity.pdbx_description
1 polymer ?
#
loop_
_entity_poly.entity_id
_entity_poly.type
_entity_poly.pdbx_seq_one_letter_code
_entity_poly.pdbx_strand_id
1 'polypeptide(L)'
;MRARRPKPNGTGLLAALLVLVTACGASDDSGKGGPSANTSTAECPAKGPAPNPLPHVGTEQRTLAYWISRTAHLDDVVLDGAAIARHNRALLTMVDGEPLGQMDLHARPTPEWLAGQLATRNGYMRERIENGTYLDSDGHRVGAEAFGVDRSDSSRGFAATTTQELRVALELVPMRCAPKNAGLYTKGIDLNFDRNLCSTARPMDLIEVLGSTGDLWLVRTKYALGWVSKTAKLSPPLDGAARAAWLDGSRIVLRSAWKARGPAGEVELAPQTLLPTDDGGATAWVADARGAANVPFTGERITSNRSLTRRAVLAEAFSLIDTPYGWGGREGGRDCSQFLLDVFDRFGLHIPRHSARQAIGGSYSMDVTGTPDADKTAIVDAAAERGIVLLHFPGHIMLYLGRDASGTPMAIHAFAEYLEPCKGGGETLRTVDRVTVSDLTLGKGTSRTSFLERITRVTVLGSDAGETLEGIAQYRPPAAFDAPADGAACADTDEAALFRSPARPHAGAPMRVIATLSGAPGAARLALFGPGGARVDAEAHRLPGPPFVEWNEVAAPAAGAWVAVVADGDRVLACERFRVSASQPAQWTPTEPDAPAWTARLKWERDTENLYAAFVAQLFNFPPDEDRTWTNLQALLQDPKQNLLLNHLSEGEDAALELEPDCADLPYFLRTYFAWKLGLPLAFRRCSRGREGVPPSCGDMNTNLTPVAGETSAERFASFVRMVASGVHSATARTAPADDATDVYPVDLTREALLPGTVFADPYGHLLVIASWVPQPAGGYGMLIGAEAQPDGTIGRRRFWEGTFLFTPETKDVGAGFKAWRPLVYDAKEKVITALTNDELKKSREHTRWSNAQYGGTKADFYARVDALANPRPLDPERAQLALVDALEEAVKRRVLSVQNGVDYMNGVG
;
A
#
# COMPACT_ATOMS: atom_id res chain seq x y z
N MET A 1 -12.26 43.94 -0.05
CA MET A 1 -11.73 44.10 -1.42
C MET A 1 -12.16 42.90 -2.25
N ARG A 2 -12.76 43.13 -3.42
CA ARG A 2 -13.50 42.14 -4.21
C ARG A 2 -12.58 41.12 -4.89
N ALA A 3 -12.82 39.84 -4.60
CA ALA A 3 -12.24 38.71 -5.33
C ALA A 3 -12.90 38.54 -6.70
N ARG A 4 -12.11 38.38 -7.76
CA ARG A 4 -12.55 37.94 -9.09
C ARG A 4 -12.19 36.47 -9.26
N ARG A 5 -13.21 35.62 -9.46
CA ARG A 5 -13.11 34.27 -10.03
C ARG A 5 -12.94 34.35 -11.56
N PRO A 6 -12.21 33.44 -12.22
CA PRO A 6 -12.45 33.09 -13.61
C PRO A 6 -13.47 31.93 -13.73
N LYS A 7 -14.25 31.97 -14.81
CA LYS A 7 -15.32 31.04 -15.22
C LYS A 7 -14.77 29.78 -15.91
N PRO A 8 -15.56 28.69 -16.01
CA PRO A 8 -15.21 27.48 -16.74
C PRO A 8 -15.50 27.63 -18.25
N ASN A 9 -14.62 27.11 -19.09
CA ASN A 9 -14.86 26.92 -20.52
C ASN A 9 -15.37 25.50 -20.75
N GLY A 10 -16.51 25.38 -21.43
CA GLY A 10 -17.03 24.14 -21.96
C GLY A 10 -17.44 24.30 -23.42
N THR A 11 -17.57 23.16 -24.10
CA THR A 11 -18.00 22.90 -25.48
C THR A 11 -16.94 23.19 -26.55
N GLY A 12 -16.64 22.31 -27.52
CA GLY A 12 -17.16 21.00 -27.91
C GLY A 12 -16.83 20.80 -29.40
N LEU A 13 -16.58 19.58 -29.87
CA LEU A 13 -16.87 19.21 -31.27
C LEU A 13 -16.93 17.67 -31.44
N LEU A 14 -18.13 17.18 -31.74
CA LEU A 14 -18.39 15.87 -32.33
C LEU A 14 -18.01 15.92 -33.82
N ALA A 15 -17.44 14.85 -34.35
CA ALA A 15 -17.40 14.58 -35.79
C ALA A 15 -18.26 13.34 -36.09
N ALA A 16 -19.37 13.55 -36.79
CA ALA A 16 -20.18 12.53 -37.43
C ALA A 16 -19.84 12.49 -38.92
N LEU A 17 -19.62 11.29 -39.47
CA LEU A 17 -19.59 11.09 -40.92
C LEU A 17 -20.87 10.36 -41.34
N LEU A 18 -21.64 11.02 -42.20
CA LEU A 18 -22.77 10.48 -42.95
C LEU A 18 -22.35 10.46 -44.42
N VAL A 19 -22.48 9.33 -45.10
CA VAL A 19 -22.40 9.24 -46.57
C VAL A 19 -23.74 8.73 -47.07
N LEU A 20 -24.34 9.49 -47.98
CA LEU A 20 -25.63 9.24 -48.60
C LEU A 20 -25.46 9.57 -50.10
N VAL A 21 -25.68 8.60 -50.98
CA VAL A 21 -26.00 8.85 -52.40
C VAL A 21 -27.12 7.89 -52.83
N THR A 22 -28.01 8.48 -53.61
CA THR A 22 -29.38 8.17 -54.03
C THR A 22 -29.56 7.26 -55.27
N ALA A 23 -30.65 6.47 -55.25
CA ALA A 23 -31.71 6.27 -56.28
C ALA A 23 -31.34 5.68 -57.68
N CYS A 24 -32.16 4.95 -58.46
CA CYS A 24 -33.60 4.67 -58.58
C CYS A 24 -33.79 3.48 -59.58
N GLY A 25 -34.95 2.80 -59.61
CA GLY A 25 -35.51 2.18 -60.84
C GLY A 25 -35.78 0.66 -60.87
N ALA A 26 -37.05 0.29 -61.17
CA ALA A 26 -37.64 -1.04 -61.40
C ALA A 26 -37.09 -1.76 -62.67
N SER A 27 -37.35 -3.01 -63.06
CA SER A 27 -38.30 -4.10 -62.73
C SER A 27 -37.72 -5.42 -63.30
N ASP A 28 -38.13 -6.60 -62.78
CA ASP A 28 -38.67 -7.74 -63.55
C ASP A 28 -38.44 -9.12 -62.90
N ASP A 29 -39.52 -9.89 -63.00
CA ASP A 29 -39.78 -11.25 -62.54
C ASP A 29 -38.93 -12.31 -63.25
N SER A 30 -38.44 -13.31 -62.52
CA SER A 30 -38.52 -14.72 -62.95
C SER A 30 -37.95 -15.65 -61.88
N GLY A 31 -38.82 -16.49 -61.33
CA GLY A 31 -38.43 -17.57 -60.44
C GLY A 31 -37.72 -18.71 -61.15
N LYS A 32 -36.88 -19.43 -60.39
CA LYS A 32 -36.78 -20.90 -60.39
C LYS A 32 -35.94 -21.36 -59.21
N GLY A 33 -36.49 -22.31 -58.46
CA GLY A 33 -36.01 -22.75 -57.16
C GLY A 33 -34.66 -23.48 -57.16
N GLY A 34 -33.98 -23.33 -56.03
CA GLY A 34 -32.89 -24.18 -55.54
C GLY A 34 -33.13 -24.44 -54.05
N PRO A 35 -32.69 -25.58 -53.51
CA PRO A 35 -33.20 -26.12 -52.26
C PRO A 35 -32.87 -25.21 -51.09
N SER A 36 -33.89 -24.97 -50.26
CA SER A 36 -33.79 -24.39 -48.93
C SER A 36 -32.72 -25.13 -48.12
N ALA A 37 -31.51 -24.59 -48.10
CA ALA A 37 -30.58 -24.83 -47.02
C ALA A 37 -31.23 -24.21 -45.78
N ASN A 38 -31.73 -25.04 -44.88
CA ASN A 38 -32.07 -24.65 -43.51
C ASN A 38 -30.76 -24.20 -42.83
N THR A 39 -30.31 -22.99 -43.12
CA THR A 39 -29.54 -22.21 -42.18
C THR A 39 -30.51 -21.81 -41.08
N SER A 40 -30.66 -22.70 -40.10
CA SER A 40 -31.06 -22.32 -38.76
C SER A 40 -30.06 -21.25 -38.32
N THR A 41 -30.38 -19.98 -38.55
CA THR A 41 -29.84 -18.87 -37.78
C THR A 41 -30.19 -19.20 -36.34
N ALA A 42 -29.25 -19.79 -35.61
CA ALA A 42 -29.46 -20.13 -34.22
C ALA A 42 -29.81 -18.82 -33.50
N GLU A 43 -31.10 -18.63 -33.19
CA GLU A 43 -31.56 -17.48 -32.43
C GLU A 43 -30.81 -17.47 -31.10
N CYS A 44 -30.09 -16.39 -30.84
CA CYS A 44 -29.42 -16.18 -29.56
C CYS A 44 -30.50 -15.97 -28.49
N PRO A 45 -30.70 -16.91 -27.55
CA PRO A 45 -31.71 -16.71 -26.52
C PRO A 45 -31.29 -15.53 -25.63
N ALA A 46 -32.23 -14.64 -25.31
CA ALA A 46 -31.93 -13.47 -24.47
C ALA A 46 -31.48 -13.87 -23.06
N LYS A 47 -32.04 -14.95 -22.50
CA LYS A 47 -31.73 -15.49 -21.16
C LYS A 47 -31.76 -17.02 -21.17
N GLY A 48 -30.88 -17.65 -20.40
CA GLY A 48 -30.86 -19.11 -20.21
C GLY A 48 -30.08 -19.52 -18.96
N PRO A 49 -30.20 -20.78 -18.49
CA PRO A 49 -29.38 -21.26 -17.38
C PRO A 49 -27.92 -21.36 -17.81
N ALA A 50 -27.02 -21.09 -16.87
CA ALA A 50 -25.60 -21.39 -17.02
C ALA A 50 -25.37 -22.90 -16.93
N PRO A 51 -24.37 -23.45 -17.65
CA PRO A 51 -23.96 -24.83 -17.45
C PRO A 51 -23.42 -25.03 -16.02
N ASN A 52 -23.50 -26.27 -15.52
CA ASN A 52 -22.91 -26.66 -14.25
C ASN A 52 -22.10 -27.95 -14.43
N PRO A 53 -20.76 -27.90 -14.36
CA PRO A 53 -19.92 -26.72 -14.07
C PRO A 53 -19.98 -25.60 -15.13
N LEU A 54 -19.49 -24.40 -14.76
CA LEU A 54 -19.37 -23.25 -15.66
C LEU A 54 -18.37 -23.51 -16.81
N PRO A 55 -18.38 -22.69 -17.89
CA PRO A 55 -17.40 -22.81 -18.96
C PRO A 55 -15.96 -22.81 -18.42
N HIS A 56 -15.13 -23.70 -18.99
CA HIS A 56 -13.74 -23.97 -18.58
C HIS A 56 -13.55 -24.40 -17.12
N VAL A 57 -14.63 -24.74 -16.41
CA VAL A 57 -14.55 -25.31 -15.06
C VAL A 57 -14.76 -26.83 -15.11
N GLY A 58 -13.79 -27.60 -14.65
CA GLY A 58 -13.91 -29.05 -14.44
C GLY A 58 -14.62 -29.39 -13.13
N THR A 59 -15.13 -30.61 -13.00
CA THR A 59 -15.75 -31.10 -11.74
C THR A 59 -14.77 -31.09 -10.58
N GLU A 60 -13.50 -31.44 -10.82
CA GLU A 60 -12.44 -31.44 -9.81
C GLU A 60 -12.16 -30.05 -9.25
N GLN A 61 -12.19 -28.99 -10.08
CA GLN A 61 -11.92 -27.61 -9.68
C GLN A 61 -12.99 -27.05 -8.73
N ARG A 62 -14.17 -27.68 -8.67
CA ARG A 62 -15.23 -27.34 -7.70
C ARG A 62 -15.01 -27.98 -6.33
N THR A 63 -13.90 -28.71 -6.12
CA THR A 63 -13.61 -29.40 -4.86
C THR A 63 -12.48 -28.72 -4.10
N LEU A 64 -12.58 -28.71 -2.76
CA LEU A 64 -11.51 -28.25 -1.88
C LEU A 64 -10.20 -29.04 -2.08
N ALA A 65 -10.30 -30.36 -2.29
CA ALA A 65 -9.16 -31.25 -2.43
C ALA A 65 -8.26 -30.86 -3.61
N TYR A 66 -8.86 -30.44 -4.73
CA TYR A 66 -8.13 -30.02 -5.93
C TYR A 66 -7.22 -28.81 -5.67
N TRP A 67 -7.70 -27.84 -4.89
CA TRP A 67 -6.96 -26.62 -4.56
C TRP A 67 -5.92 -26.88 -3.47
N ILE A 68 -6.27 -27.66 -2.44
CA ILE A 68 -5.31 -28.09 -1.42
C ILE A 68 -4.10 -28.82 -2.04
N SER A 69 -4.29 -29.64 -3.07
CA SER A 69 -3.17 -30.38 -3.66
C SER A 69 -2.25 -29.52 -4.54
N ARG A 70 -2.57 -28.25 -4.78
CA ARG A 70 -1.88 -27.38 -5.77
C ARG A 70 -1.41 -26.05 -5.19
N THR A 71 -1.98 -25.62 -4.07
CA THR A 71 -1.53 -24.40 -3.40
C THR A 71 -0.30 -24.70 -2.54
N ALA A 72 0.80 -23.99 -2.77
CA ALA A 72 1.96 -24.00 -1.87
C ALA A 72 1.68 -23.19 -0.60
N HIS A 73 2.47 -23.38 0.46
CA HIS A 73 2.42 -22.54 1.67
C HIS A 73 1.01 -22.46 2.30
N LEU A 74 0.31 -23.59 2.31
CA LEU A 74 -1.09 -23.68 2.75
C LEU A 74 -1.30 -23.39 4.23
N ASP A 75 -0.33 -23.79 5.05
CA ASP A 75 -0.40 -23.76 6.51
C ASP A 75 0.40 -22.60 7.10
N ASP A 76 1.08 -21.81 6.26
CA ASP A 76 1.75 -20.58 6.68
C ASP A 76 0.71 -19.60 7.23
N VAL A 77 1.03 -19.00 8.37
CA VAL A 77 0.18 -18.00 9.02
C VAL A 77 0.23 -16.72 8.20
N VAL A 78 -0.90 -16.40 7.56
CA VAL A 78 -1.06 -15.17 6.77
C VAL A 78 -1.36 -13.99 7.70
N LEU A 79 -2.26 -14.19 8.67
CA LEU A 79 -2.49 -13.25 9.78
C LEU A 79 -2.74 -14.05 11.07
N ASP A 80 -1.99 -13.75 12.13
CA ASP A 80 -2.26 -14.29 13.46
C ASP A 80 -3.35 -13.48 14.20
N GLY A 81 -3.74 -13.92 15.40
CA GLY A 81 -4.77 -13.24 16.19
C GLY A 81 -4.41 -11.79 16.53
N ALA A 82 -3.13 -11.47 16.78
CA ALA A 82 -2.69 -10.11 17.07
C ALA A 82 -2.78 -9.21 15.82
N ALA A 83 -2.39 -9.73 14.65
CA ALA A 83 -2.51 -9.04 13.37
C ALA A 83 -3.97 -8.82 12.97
N ILE A 84 -4.86 -9.79 13.22
CA ILE A 84 -6.32 -9.63 13.03
C ILE A 84 -6.88 -8.56 13.96
N ALA A 85 -6.49 -8.55 15.24
CA ALA A 85 -6.92 -7.54 16.19
C ALA A 85 -6.47 -6.12 15.77
N ARG A 86 -5.21 -5.96 15.35
CA ARG A 86 -4.71 -4.70 14.76
C ARG A 86 -5.49 -4.32 13.52
N HIS A 87 -5.73 -5.25 12.60
CA HIS A 87 -6.50 -5.02 11.39
C HIS A 87 -7.90 -4.49 11.69
N ASN A 88 -8.63 -5.17 12.59
CA ASN A 88 -9.96 -4.75 13.02
C ASN A 88 -9.95 -3.34 13.62
N ARG A 89 -8.98 -3.04 14.51
CA ARG A 89 -8.84 -1.69 15.09
C ARG A 89 -8.54 -0.64 14.02
N ALA A 90 -7.67 -0.93 13.06
CA ALA A 90 -7.34 -0.03 11.98
C ALA A 90 -8.55 0.29 11.08
N LEU A 91 -9.41 -0.69 10.84
CA LEU A 91 -10.61 -0.48 10.04
C LEU A 91 -11.70 0.34 10.76
N LEU A 92 -11.55 0.68 12.05
CA LEU A 92 -12.40 1.67 12.71
C LEU A 92 -12.07 3.11 12.29
N THR A 93 -10.99 3.32 11.53
CA THR A 93 -10.65 4.64 10.99
C THR A 93 -11.76 5.16 10.08
N MET A 94 -12.16 6.42 10.29
CA MET A 94 -13.26 7.06 9.56
C MET A 94 -12.82 7.48 8.15
N VAL A 95 -13.58 7.06 7.13
CA VAL A 95 -13.45 7.42 5.72
C VAL A 95 -14.84 7.80 5.20
N ASP A 96 -14.99 9.08 4.81
CA ASP A 96 -16.27 9.69 4.43
C ASP A 96 -17.34 9.62 5.55
N GLY A 97 -16.91 9.79 6.80
CA GLY A 97 -17.80 9.77 7.96
C GLY A 97 -18.26 8.38 8.40
N GLU A 98 -17.71 7.29 7.85
CA GLU A 98 -17.96 5.91 8.28
C GLU A 98 -16.64 5.19 8.60
N PRO A 99 -16.60 4.25 9.56
CA PRO A 99 -15.45 3.37 9.67
C PRO A 99 -15.23 2.63 8.35
N LEU A 100 -13.98 2.45 7.96
CA LEU A 100 -13.61 1.67 6.76
C LEU A 100 -14.16 0.24 6.84
N GLY A 101 -14.21 -0.33 8.05
CA GLY A 101 -14.62 -1.68 8.44
C GLY A 101 -16.07 -1.80 8.90
N GLN A 102 -16.25 -2.65 9.91
CA GLN A 102 -17.51 -2.80 10.62
C GLN A 102 -17.72 -1.66 11.64
N MET A 103 -18.98 -1.26 11.85
CA MET A 103 -19.42 -0.28 12.84
C MET A 103 -19.22 -0.78 14.27
N ASP A 104 -18.79 0.14 15.13
CA ASP A 104 -18.75 -0.05 16.58
C ASP A 104 -20.16 0.08 17.20
N LEU A 105 -20.52 -0.90 18.04
CA LEU A 105 -21.78 -0.96 18.79
C LEU A 105 -21.61 -0.74 20.30
N HIS A 106 -20.42 -0.39 20.79
CA HIS A 106 -20.18 -0.08 22.21
C HIS A 106 -20.90 1.19 22.68
N ALA A 107 -21.08 2.15 21.79
CA ALA A 107 -21.76 3.41 22.07
C ALA A 107 -22.75 3.76 20.95
N ARG A 108 -23.86 4.42 21.30
CA ARG A 108 -24.82 4.96 20.30
C ARG A 108 -24.12 5.94 19.36
N PRO A 109 -24.53 6.03 18.09
CA PRO A 109 -23.99 7.03 17.19
C PRO A 109 -24.42 8.44 17.61
N THR A 110 -23.64 9.45 17.23
CA THR A 110 -24.05 10.84 17.45
C THR A 110 -25.26 11.19 16.57
N PRO A 111 -26.15 12.10 17.02
CA PRO A 111 -27.27 12.56 16.21
C PRO A 111 -26.84 13.16 14.86
N GLU A 112 -25.69 13.84 14.83
CA GLU A 112 -25.13 14.44 13.62
C GLU A 112 -24.67 13.38 12.62
N TRP A 113 -23.91 12.38 13.07
CA TRP A 113 -23.52 11.25 12.23
C TRP A 113 -24.75 10.55 11.65
N LEU A 114 -25.74 10.26 12.51
CA LEU A 114 -26.96 9.57 12.08
C LEU A 114 -27.71 10.40 11.05
N ALA A 115 -27.84 11.71 11.26
CA ALA A 115 -28.45 12.62 10.30
C ALA A 115 -27.72 12.62 8.96
N GLY A 116 -26.39 12.67 8.97
CA GLY A 116 -25.56 12.58 7.77
C GLY A 116 -25.79 11.29 6.98
N GLN A 117 -25.79 10.14 7.67
CA GLN A 117 -26.01 8.84 7.04
C GLN A 117 -27.41 8.71 6.44
N LEU A 118 -28.43 9.17 7.17
CA LEU A 118 -29.80 9.21 6.67
C LEU A 118 -29.94 10.13 5.46
N ALA A 119 -29.31 11.31 5.48
CA ALA A 119 -29.35 12.26 4.37
C ALA A 119 -28.70 11.69 3.11
N THR A 120 -27.50 11.12 3.22
CA THR A 120 -26.79 10.49 2.09
C THR A 120 -27.60 9.34 1.50
N ARG A 121 -28.11 8.43 2.35
CA ARG A 121 -28.91 7.29 1.90
C ARG A 121 -30.23 7.73 1.25
N ASN A 122 -30.95 8.65 1.89
CA ASN A 122 -32.22 9.15 1.36
C ASN A 122 -32.02 9.91 0.04
N GLY A 123 -30.93 10.68 -0.08
CA GLY A 123 -30.55 11.34 -1.32
C GLY A 123 -30.31 10.34 -2.46
N TYR A 124 -29.52 9.30 -2.21
CA TYR A 124 -29.24 8.23 -3.17
C TYR A 124 -30.52 7.51 -3.65
N MET A 125 -31.43 7.19 -2.73
CA MET A 125 -32.69 6.51 -3.03
C MET A 125 -33.64 7.44 -3.80
N ARG A 126 -33.76 8.70 -3.35
CA ARG A 126 -34.60 9.72 -3.98
C ARG A 126 -34.21 9.95 -5.43
N GLU A 127 -32.93 10.18 -5.69
CA GLU A 127 -32.42 10.42 -7.05
C GLU A 127 -32.85 9.30 -8.01
N ARG A 128 -32.71 8.03 -7.60
CA ARG A 128 -33.04 6.86 -8.41
C ARG A 128 -34.53 6.64 -8.58
N ILE A 129 -35.33 7.00 -7.58
CA ILE A 129 -36.79 6.96 -7.68
C ILE A 129 -37.28 8.05 -8.65
N GLU A 130 -36.83 9.29 -8.46
CA GLU A 130 -37.28 10.45 -9.24
C GLU A 130 -36.85 10.37 -10.71
N ASN A 131 -35.61 9.93 -10.97
CA ASN A 131 -35.13 9.74 -12.34
C ASN A 131 -35.77 8.50 -13.03
N GLY A 132 -36.48 7.65 -12.28
CA GLY A 132 -37.18 6.46 -12.78
C GLY A 132 -36.26 5.25 -13.00
N THR A 133 -35.09 5.24 -12.37
CA THR A 133 -34.24 4.05 -12.28
C THR A 133 -34.89 2.98 -11.42
N TYR A 134 -35.57 3.38 -10.33
CA TYR A 134 -36.28 2.50 -9.42
C TYR A 134 -37.81 2.61 -9.62
N LEU A 135 -38.42 1.44 -9.78
CA LEU A 135 -39.83 1.20 -10.06
C LEU A 135 -40.40 0.32 -8.94
N ASP A 136 -41.73 0.27 -8.80
CA ASP A 136 -42.38 -0.75 -7.97
C ASP A 136 -42.36 -2.14 -8.63
N SER A 137 -42.93 -3.14 -7.95
CA SER A 137 -43.01 -4.52 -8.42
C SER A 137 -43.83 -4.68 -9.71
N ASP A 138 -44.69 -3.71 -10.04
CA ASP A 138 -45.52 -3.72 -11.24
C ASP A 138 -44.88 -2.93 -12.39
N GLY A 139 -43.69 -2.35 -12.17
CA GLY A 139 -42.95 -1.57 -13.15
C GLY A 139 -43.41 -0.12 -13.27
N HIS A 140 -44.24 0.38 -12.36
CA HIS A 140 -44.66 1.76 -12.34
C HIS A 140 -43.64 2.65 -11.64
N ARG A 141 -43.59 3.92 -12.08
CA ARG A 141 -42.83 4.95 -11.36
C ARG A 141 -43.50 5.20 -10.01
N VAL A 142 -42.68 5.25 -8.97
CA VAL A 142 -43.11 5.60 -7.61
C VAL A 142 -42.63 6.99 -7.24
N GLY A 143 -43.35 7.68 -6.36
CA GLY A 143 -42.91 8.96 -5.79
C GLY A 143 -41.95 8.74 -4.61
N ALA A 144 -40.98 9.64 -4.42
CA ALA A 144 -40.04 9.60 -3.30
C ALA A 144 -40.73 9.69 -1.92
N GLU A 145 -41.80 10.49 -1.83
CA GLU A 145 -42.64 10.60 -0.62
C GLU A 145 -43.25 9.26 -0.22
N ALA A 146 -43.65 8.43 -1.19
CA ALA A 146 -44.25 7.14 -0.93
C ALA A 146 -43.31 6.17 -0.21
N PHE A 147 -41.99 6.41 -0.27
CA PHE A 147 -40.94 5.65 0.43
C PHE A 147 -40.33 6.42 1.61
N GLY A 148 -40.86 7.61 1.94
CA GLY A 148 -40.41 8.43 3.08
C GLY A 148 -38.99 8.96 2.96
N VAL A 149 -38.43 9.07 1.75
CA VAL A 149 -37.06 9.53 1.49
C VAL A 149 -36.96 11.01 1.11
N ASP A 150 -38.09 11.74 1.09
CA ASP A 150 -38.18 13.18 0.80
C ASP A 150 -37.82 14.06 2.02
N ARG A 151 -38.06 13.56 3.24
CA ARG A 151 -37.84 14.27 4.51
C ARG A 151 -36.35 14.38 4.86
N SER A 152 -35.79 15.56 4.59
CA SER A 152 -34.44 15.96 5.02
C SER A 152 -34.27 16.08 6.54
N ASP A 153 -35.36 16.12 7.32
CA ASP A 153 -35.36 16.28 8.79
C ASP A 153 -35.72 14.98 9.56
N SER A 154 -35.60 13.81 8.92
CA SER A 154 -36.01 12.54 9.52
C SER A 154 -35.18 12.12 10.75
N SER A 155 -33.99 12.69 10.97
CA SER A 155 -33.09 12.30 12.08
C SER A 155 -33.52 12.79 13.47
N ARG A 156 -34.26 13.90 13.57
CA ARG A 156 -34.65 14.50 14.86
C ARG A 156 -35.53 13.57 15.71
N GLY A 157 -36.34 12.72 15.09
CA GLY A 157 -37.18 11.73 15.77
C GLY A 157 -36.41 10.51 16.32
N PHE A 158 -35.22 10.22 15.79
CA PHE A 158 -34.41 9.06 16.21
C PHE A 158 -33.36 9.43 17.28
N ALA A 159 -33.02 10.71 17.41
CA ALA A 159 -32.05 11.22 18.39
C ALA A 159 -32.60 11.37 19.83
N ALA A 160 -33.90 11.18 20.05
CA ALA A 160 -34.55 11.46 21.34
C ALA A 160 -34.34 10.38 22.43
N THR A 161 -33.83 9.21 22.07
CA THR A 161 -33.61 8.11 23.03
C THR A 161 -32.16 8.15 23.55
N THR A 162 -31.94 8.14 24.85
CA THR A 162 -30.57 8.20 25.43
C THR A 162 -30.03 6.82 25.79
N THR A 163 -30.90 5.83 25.99
CA THR A 163 -30.49 4.46 26.37
C THR A 163 -30.22 3.63 25.13
N GLN A 164 -29.10 2.89 25.13
CA GLN A 164 -28.76 1.99 24.03
C GLN A 164 -29.51 0.67 24.16
N GLU A 165 -30.36 0.37 23.18
CA GLU A 165 -31.15 -0.86 23.12
C GLU A 165 -30.51 -1.85 22.14
N LEU A 166 -29.89 -2.90 22.68
CA LEU A 166 -29.29 -4.00 21.90
C LEU A 166 -30.18 -5.23 21.96
N ARG A 167 -30.48 -5.84 20.83
CA ARG A 167 -31.30 -7.05 20.68
C ARG A 167 -30.60 -8.06 19.79
N VAL A 168 -31.04 -9.30 19.85
CA VAL A 168 -30.53 -10.39 19.00
C VAL A 168 -31.58 -10.76 17.97
N ALA A 169 -31.18 -10.89 16.70
CA ALA A 169 -32.04 -11.45 15.67
C ALA A 169 -32.30 -12.94 15.95
N LEU A 170 -33.58 -13.34 16.02
CA LEU A 170 -33.96 -14.74 16.30
C LEU A 170 -34.16 -15.55 15.01
N GLU A 171 -34.27 -14.86 13.88
CA GLU A 171 -34.41 -15.41 12.54
C GLU A 171 -33.65 -14.53 11.53
N LEU A 172 -33.76 -14.82 10.23
CA LEU A 172 -33.28 -13.90 9.19
C LEU A 172 -34.13 -12.64 9.19
N VAL A 173 -33.51 -11.48 9.43
CA VAL A 173 -34.21 -10.19 9.53
C VAL A 173 -33.79 -9.28 8.37
N PRO A 174 -34.66 -9.07 7.36
CA PRO A 174 -34.38 -8.18 6.24
C PRO A 174 -34.23 -6.72 6.67
N MET A 175 -33.16 -6.06 6.21
CA MET A 175 -32.87 -4.65 6.48
C MET A 175 -33.05 -3.81 5.21
N ARG A 176 -33.99 -2.87 5.27
CA ARG A 176 -34.37 -2.01 4.14
C ARG A 176 -33.47 -0.78 4.03
N CYS A 177 -33.31 -0.27 2.81
CA CYS A 177 -32.58 0.97 2.54
C CYS A 177 -33.44 2.21 2.83
N ALA A 178 -34.73 2.15 2.50
CA ALA A 178 -35.71 3.21 2.72
C ALA A 178 -36.67 2.84 3.87
N PRO A 179 -37.34 3.81 4.51
CA PRO A 179 -38.37 3.59 5.54
C PRO A 179 -39.68 3.00 4.98
N LYS A 180 -39.60 1.93 4.18
CA LYS A 180 -40.74 1.19 3.65
C LYS A 180 -40.37 -0.27 3.42
N ASN A 181 -41.31 -1.17 3.70
CA ASN A 181 -41.12 -2.60 3.49
C ASN A 181 -41.28 -3.05 2.03
N ALA A 182 -41.91 -2.24 1.18
CA ALA A 182 -42.09 -2.54 -0.25
C ALA A 182 -40.75 -2.58 -1.00
N GLY A 183 -40.64 -3.42 -2.01
CA GLY A 183 -39.44 -3.54 -2.84
C GLY A 183 -39.31 -2.42 -3.88
N LEU A 184 -38.11 -2.24 -4.40
CA LEU A 184 -37.81 -1.36 -5.53
C LEU A 184 -37.00 -2.12 -6.58
N TYR A 185 -37.28 -1.88 -7.87
CA TYR A 185 -36.70 -2.68 -8.96
C TYR A 185 -36.24 -1.81 -10.13
N THR A 186 -35.31 -2.32 -10.92
CA THR A 186 -34.86 -1.65 -12.15
C THR A 186 -35.74 -2.03 -13.35
N LYS A 187 -35.63 -1.30 -14.47
CA LYS A 187 -36.24 -1.71 -15.75
C LYS A 187 -35.93 -3.19 -16.06
N GLY A 188 -36.94 -3.92 -16.52
CA GLY A 188 -36.87 -5.37 -16.75
C GLY A 188 -37.36 -6.24 -15.59
N ILE A 189 -37.71 -5.63 -14.44
CA ILE A 189 -38.34 -6.22 -13.23
C ILE A 189 -37.96 -7.68 -12.98
N ASP A 190 -36.88 -7.87 -12.24
CA ASP A 190 -36.53 -9.15 -11.64
C ASP A 190 -36.70 -9.04 -10.12
N LEU A 191 -37.71 -9.72 -9.58
CA LEU A 191 -38.06 -9.66 -8.16
C LEU A 191 -36.96 -10.20 -7.25
N ASN A 192 -35.99 -10.95 -7.80
CA ASN A 192 -34.80 -11.43 -7.08
C ASN A 192 -33.82 -10.31 -6.71
N PHE A 193 -33.96 -9.13 -7.32
CA PHE A 193 -33.09 -7.97 -7.08
C PHE A 193 -33.85 -6.80 -6.49
N ASP A 194 -34.43 -7.01 -5.30
CA ASP A 194 -35.03 -5.93 -4.52
C ASP A 194 -33.97 -4.90 -4.11
N ARG A 195 -33.95 -3.76 -4.78
CA ARG A 195 -33.03 -2.64 -4.56
C ARG A 195 -33.27 -1.93 -3.23
N ASN A 196 -34.40 -2.18 -2.58
CA ASN A 196 -34.67 -1.71 -1.23
C ASN A 196 -34.21 -2.72 -0.16
N LEU A 197 -33.80 -3.95 -0.53
CA LEU A 197 -33.15 -4.88 0.38
C LEU A 197 -31.65 -4.59 0.43
N CYS A 198 -31.21 -3.82 1.42
CA CYS A 198 -29.82 -3.37 1.56
C CYS A 198 -28.93 -4.46 2.19
N SER A 199 -29.46 -5.18 3.17
CA SER A 199 -28.76 -6.22 3.91
C SER A 199 -29.76 -7.10 4.66
N THR A 200 -29.24 -8.10 5.37
CA THR A 200 -30.01 -8.99 6.23
C THR A 200 -29.20 -9.27 7.49
N ALA A 201 -29.83 -9.19 8.66
CA ALA A 201 -29.24 -9.69 9.90
C ALA A 201 -29.47 -11.20 10.00
N ARG A 202 -28.41 -11.96 10.27
CA ARG A 202 -28.48 -13.42 10.40
C ARG A 202 -29.07 -13.78 11.78
N PRO A 203 -29.64 -14.99 11.96
CA PRO A 203 -29.96 -15.49 13.28
C PRO A 203 -28.74 -15.36 14.21
N MET A 204 -28.97 -14.88 15.43
CA MET A 204 -28.00 -14.58 16.48
C MET A 204 -27.11 -13.35 16.27
N ASP A 205 -27.30 -12.58 15.21
CA ASP A 205 -26.62 -11.28 15.05
C ASP A 205 -27.17 -10.23 16.03
N LEU A 206 -26.28 -9.35 16.48
CA LEU A 206 -26.60 -8.21 17.34
C LEU A 206 -27.16 -7.04 16.52
N ILE A 207 -28.28 -6.49 16.97
CA ILE A 207 -28.98 -5.35 16.38
C ILE A 207 -29.13 -4.26 17.45
N GLU A 208 -28.68 -3.05 17.15
CA GLU A 208 -29.02 -1.86 17.94
C GLU A 208 -30.25 -1.17 17.37
N VAL A 209 -31.26 -0.91 18.21
CA VAL A 209 -32.42 -0.10 17.85
C VAL A 209 -32.10 1.38 18.03
N LEU A 210 -32.18 2.13 16.94
CA LEU A 210 -31.87 3.56 16.92
C LEU A 210 -33.12 4.43 17.15
N GLY A 211 -34.27 3.95 16.71
CA GLY A 211 -35.59 4.52 17.00
C GLY A 211 -36.64 3.94 16.06
N SER A 212 -37.75 4.66 15.83
CA SER A 212 -38.84 4.10 15.01
C SER A 212 -39.60 5.13 14.17
N THR A 213 -40.17 4.68 13.06
CA THR A 213 -41.07 5.45 12.19
C THR A 213 -42.16 4.52 11.66
N GLY A 214 -43.44 4.85 11.93
CA GLY A 214 -44.56 3.96 11.60
C GLY A 214 -44.37 2.55 12.15
N ASP A 215 -44.45 1.55 11.27
CA ASP A 215 -44.28 0.12 11.58
C ASP A 215 -42.83 -0.37 11.48
N LEU A 216 -41.86 0.53 11.34
CA LEU A 216 -40.45 0.21 11.19
C LEU A 216 -39.61 0.71 12.36
N TRP A 217 -38.61 -0.07 12.73
CA TRP A 217 -37.46 0.38 13.49
C TRP A 217 -36.34 0.82 12.56
N LEU A 218 -35.68 1.94 12.89
CA LEU A 218 -34.35 2.22 12.38
C LEU A 218 -33.37 1.46 13.25
N VAL A 219 -32.51 0.65 12.65
CA VAL A 219 -31.57 -0.21 13.37
C VAL A 219 -30.21 -0.23 12.71
N ARG A 220 -29.18 -0.63 13.47
CA ARG A 220 -27.88 -0.97 12.91
C ARG A 220 -27.33 -2.28 13.47
N THR A 221 -26.55 -2.98 12.66
CA THR A 221 -25.67 -4.08 13.07
C THR A 221 -24.22 -3.60 13.03
N LYS A 222 -23.25 -4.50 13.26
CA LYS A 222 -21.84 -4.20 13.02
C LYS A 222 -21.55 -3.91 11.53
N TYR A 223 -22.44 -4.24 10.60
CA TYR A 223 -22.10 -4.18 9.17
C TYR A 223 -23.16 -3.50 8.30
N ALA A 224 -24.32 -3.11 8.85
CA ALA A 224 -25.36 -2.42 8.09
C ALA A 224 -26.21 -1.48 8.97
N LEU A 225 -26.62 -0.35 8.42
CA LEU A 225 -27.63 0.55 8.98
C LEU A 225 -28.86 0.47 8.06
N GLY A 226 -30.04 0.24 8.63
CA GLY A 226 -31.23 -0.05 7.84
C GLY A 226 -32.54 -0.02 8.63
N TRP A 227 -33.65 -0.30 7.95
CA TRP A 227 -35.00 -0.27 8.50
C TRP A 227 -35.52 -1.69 8.58
N VAL A 228 -36.10 -2.05 9.73
CA VAL A 228 -36.58 -3.39 10.03
C VAL A 228 -38.03 -3.31 10.47
N SER A 229 -38.85 -4.29 10.09
CA SER A 229 -40.23 -4.39 10.57
C SER A 229 -40.30 -4.52 12.09
N LYS A 230 -41.21 -3.79 12.75
CA LYS A 230 -41.49 -3.99 14.19
C LYS A 230 -42.01 -5.40 14.52
N THR A 231 -42.45 -6.15 13.52
CA THR A 231 -42.87 -7.55 13.65
C THR A 231 -41.72 -8.55 13.52
N ALA A 232 -40.50 -8.09 13.20
CA ALA A 232 -39.33 -8.96 13.11
C ALA A 232 -39.08 -9.67 14.44
N LYS A 233 -38.68 -10.95 14.38
CA LYS A 233 -38.40 -11.74 15.58
C LYS A 233 -37.05 -11.34 16.17
N LEU A 234 -37.10 -10.42 17.13
CA LEU A 234 -35.96 -9.99 17.93
C LEU A 234 -36.12 -10.44 19.38
N SER A 235 -35.01 -10.70 20.07
CA SER A 235 -35.01 -10.91 21.51
C SER A 235 -35.51 -9.66 22.27
N PRO A 236 -35.89 -9.80 23.55
CA PRO A 236 -35.89 -8.66 24.48
C PRO A 236 -34.52 -7.95 24.50
N PRO A 237 -34.46 -6.68 24.93
CA PRO A 237 -33.19 -5.97 25.09
C PRO A 237 -32.20 -6.75 25.96
N LEU A 238 -30.94 -6.82 25.54
CA LEU A 238 -29.86 -7.45 26.28
C LEU A 238 -29.37 -6.54 27.42
N ASP A 239 -29.06 -7.16 28.55
CA ASP A 239 -28.45 -6.54 29.72
C ASP A 239 -27.28 -7.38 30.27
N GLY A 240 -26.57 -6.83 31.25
CA GLY A 240 -25.53 -7.52 32.02
C GLY A 240 -24.53 -8.33 31.21
N ALA A 241 -24.37 -9.60 31.58
CA ALA A 241 -23.40 -10.51 30.97
C ALA A 241 -23.76 -10.90 29.52
N ALA A 242 -25.06 -10.99 29.18
CA ALA A 242 -25.50 -11.28 27.83
C ALA A 242 -25.06 -10.14 26.89
N ARG A 243 -25.30 -8.89 27.30
CA ARG A 243 -24.86 -7.71 26.54
C ARG A 243 -23.34 -7.73 26.28
N ALA A 244 -22.54 -7.97 27.32
CA ALA A 244 -21.08 -8.03 27.19
C ALA A 244 -20.64 -9.16 26.23
N ALA A 245 -21.27 -10.34 26.32
CA ALA A 245 -20.93 -11.46 25.45
C ALA A 245 -21.17 -11.17 23.96
N TRP A 246 -22.29 -10.53 23.59
CA TRP A 246 -22.53 -10.17 22.18
C TRP A 246 -21.65 -9.02 21.68
N LEU A 247 -21.21 -8.11 22.55
CA LEU A 247 -20.32 -7.02 22.15
C LEU A 247 -18.87 -7.50 21.97
N ASP A 248 -18.33 -8.15 23.01
CA ASP A 248 -16.90 -8.41 23.22
C ASP A 248 -16.53 -9.90 23.21
N GLY A 249 -17.50 -10.79 23.37
CA GLY A 249 -17.24 -12.21 23.57
C GLY A 249 -16.58 -12.87 22.35
N SER A 250 -15.66 -13.78 22.64
CA SER A 250 -15.15 -14.77 21.69
C SER A 250 -16.32 -15.45 20.97
N ARG A 251 -16.13 -15.86 19.71
CA ARG A 251 -17.18 -16.49 18.92
C ARG A 251 -16.86 -17.93 18.55
N ILE A 252 -17.91 -18.73 18.44
CA ILE A 252 -17.87 -20.05 17.80
C ILE A 252 -18.80 -20.06 16.59
N VAL A 253 -18.43 -20.84 15.58
CA VAL A 253 -19.26 -21.16 14.42
C VAL A 253 -19.70 -22.61 14.52
N LEU A 254 -21.00 -22.86 14.41
CA LEU A 254 -21.53 -24.22 14.42
C LEU A 254 -21.14 -24.98 13.14
N ARG A 255 -20.62 -26.20 13.24
CA ARG A 255 -20.39 -27.07 12.07
C ARG A 255 -21.60 -27.92 11.69
N SER A 256 -22.45 -28.21 12.66
CA SER A 256 -23.71 -28.95 12.50
C SER A 256 -24.84 -28.23 13.22
N ALA A 257 -26.09 -28.60 12.89
CA ALA A 257 -27.25 -28.07 13.60
C ALA A 257 -27.14 -28.40 15.09
N TRP A 258 -27.50 -27.47 15.95
CA TRP A 258 -27.39 -27.63 17.39
C TRP A 258 -28.68 -27.21 18.09
N LYS A 259 -29.15 -28.07 18.98
CA LYS A 259 -30.32 -27.82 19.83
C LYS A 259 -29.84 -27.35 21.19
N ALA A 260 -30.19 -26.12 21.53
CA ALA A 260 -29.84 -25.49 22.79
C ALA A 260 -31.10 -25.25 23.63
N ARG A 261 -30.97 -25.26 24.95
CA ARG A 261 -32.07 -24.91 25.87
C ARG A 261 -31.98 -23.43 26.25
N GLY A 262 -32.61 -22.57 25.47
CA GLY A 262 -32.74 -21.13 25.77
C GLY A 262 -33.76 -20.82 26.86
N PRO A 263 -33.88 -19.54 27.26
CA PRO A 263 -34.85 -19.11 28.27
C PRO A 263 -36.30 -19.50 27.98
N ALA A 264 -36.76 -19.51 26.72
CA ALA A 264 -38.10 -19.90 26.24
C ALA A 264 -38.31 -21.41 26.12
N GLY A 265 -37.24 -22.17 25.91
CA GLY A 265 -37.31 -23.61 25.65
C GLY A 265 -36.20 -24.08 24.72
N GLU A 266 -36.45 -25.15 23.98
CA GLU A 266 -35.51 -25.63 22.96
C GLU A 266 -35.46 -24.67 21.77
N VAL A 267 -34.24 -24.30 21.36
CA VAL A 267 -33.95 -23.49 20.18
C VAL A 267 -33.07 -24.32 19.25
N GLU A 268 -33.50 -24.49 18.01
CA GLU A 268 -32.71 -25.17 16.98
C GLU A 268 -31.94 -24.14 16.16
N LEU A 269 -30.61 -24.28 16.16
CA LEU A 269 -29.69 -23.40 15.47
C LEU A 269 -29.08 -24.14 14.29
N ALA A 270 -29.06 -23.49 13.13
CA ALA A 270 -28.54 -24.07 11.90
C ALA A 270 -27.00 -24.17 11.93
N PRO A 271 -26.39 -25.03 11.09
CA PRO A 271 -24.96 -24.94 10.81
C PRO A 271 -24.59 -23.52 10.38
N GLN A 272 -23.35 -23.12 10.64
CA GLN A 272 -22.77 -21.80 10.32
C GLN A 272 -23.29 -20.63 11.18
N THR A 273 -24.20 -20.86 12.14
CA THR A 273 -24.58 -19.81 13.10
C THR A 273 -23.37 -19.42 13.96
N LEU A 274 -23.15 -18.12 14.11
CA LEU A 274 -22.10 -17.53 14.93
C LEU A 274 -22.65 -17.20 16.33
N LEU A 275 -22.07 -17.77 17.37
CA LEU A 275 -22.53 -17.59 18.75
C LEU A 275 -21.42 -17.01 19.62
N PRO A 276 -21.74 -16.07 20.54
CA PRO A 276 -20.82 -15.73 21.61
C PRO A 276 -20.53 -16.93 22.51
N THR A 277 -19.33 -17.00 23.03
CA THR A 277 -18.84 -18.12 23.84
C THR A 277 -17.93 -17.61 24.97
N ASP A 278 -17.64 -18.47 25.93
CA ASP A 278 -16.57 -18.28 26.89
C ASP A 278 -15.19 -18.58 26.28
N ASP A 279 -14.14 -18.24 27.01
CA ASP A 279 -12.77 -18.53 26.60
C ASP A 279 -12.56 -20.05 26.55
N GLY A 280 -12.42 -20.58 25.34
CA GLY A 280 -12.25 -22.02 25.07
C GLY A 280 -13.46 -22.73 24.46
N GLY A 281 -14.62 -22.06 24.34
CA GLY A 281 -15.73 -22.62 23.60
C GLY A 281 -16.61 -23.60 24.37
N ALA A 282 -16.52 -23.66 25.70
CA ALA A 282 -17.20 -24.65 26.52
C ALA A 282 -18.68 -24.32 26.74
N THR A 283 -19.05 -23.04 26.65
CA THR A 283 -20.43 -22.58 26.72
C THR A 283 -20.76 -21.68 25.55
N ALA A 284 -22.03 -21.58 25.16
CA ALA A 284 -22.47 -20.66 24.12
C ALA A 284 -23.67 -19.86 24.58
N TRP A 285 -23.70 -18.59 24.22
CA TRP A 285 -24.84 -17.72 24.44
C TRP A 285 -25.87 -17.93 23.35
N VAL A 286 -27.12 -18.17 23.76
CA VAL A 286 -28.27 -18.35 22.87
C VAL A 286 -29.38 -17.41 23.31
N ALA A 287 -29.99 -16.73 22.34
CA ALA A 287 -31.13 -15.85 22.58
C ALA A 287 -32.43 -16.43 21.99
N ASP A 288 -33.54 -16.12 22.64
CA ASP A 288 -34.89 -16.42 22.17
C ASP A 288 -35.88 -15.31 22.59
N ALA A 289 -37.17 -15.58 22.43
CA ALA A 289 -38.24 -14.62 22.71
C ALA A 289 -38.33 -14.21 24.20
N ARG A 290 -37.72 -14.95 25.14
CA ARG A 290 -37.72 -14.61 26.57
C ARG A 290 -36.41 -14.00 27.07
N GLY A 291 -35.35 -13.96 26.26
CA GLY A 291 -34.07 -13.34 26.63
C GLY A 291 -32.88 -14.13 26.10
N ALA A 292 -31.73 -14.01 26.76
CA ALA A 292 -30.53 -14.78 26.44
C ALA A 292 -30.05 -15.60 27.64
N ALA A 293 -29.48 -16.77 27.37
CA ALA A 293 -28.84 -17.61 28.37
C ALA A 293 -27.49 -18.11 27.87
N ASN A 294 -26.54 -18.24 28.79
CA ASN A 294 -25.30 -18.96 28.55
C ASN A 294 -25.51 -20.44 28.90
N VAL A 295 -25.29 -21.34 27.95
CA VAL A 295 -25.56 -22.77 28.13
C VAL A 295 -24.33 -23.61 27.76
N PRO A 296 -24.13 -24.79 28.38
CA PRO A 296 -23.06 -25.71 27.99
C PRO A 296 -23.16 -26.07 26.50
N PHE A 297 -22.02 -26.00 25.80
CA PHE A 297 -21.95 -26.32 24.38
C PHE A 297 -21.37 -27.72 24.15
N THR A 298 -22.09 -28.55 23.41
CA THR A 298 -21.74 -29.97 23.18
C THR A 298 -21.59 -30.35 21.70
N GLY A 299 -21.71 -29.38 20.80
CA GLY A 299 -21.65 -29.61 19.35
C GLY A 299 -20.25 -29.54 18.76
N GLU A 300 -20.16 -29.77 17.45
CA GLU A 300 -18.94 -29.53 16.68
C GLU A 300 -18.83 -28.03 16.31
N ARG A 301 -17.64 -27.43 16.52
CA ARG A 301 -17.44 -25.98 16.38
C ARG A 301 -16.14 -25.59 15.71
N ILE A 302 -16.10 -24.34 15.27
CA ILE A 302 -14.88 -23.59 14.94
C ILE A 302 -14.80 -22.41 15.90
N THR A 303 -13.65 -22.19 16.54
CA THR A 303 -13.39 -20.96 17.29
C THR A 303 -12.95 -19.87 16.34
N SER A 304 -13.55 -18.67 16.44
CA SER A 304 -13.21 -17.56 15.55
C SER A 304 -11.83 -16.97 15.84
N ASN A 305 -11.32 -17.10 17.07
CA ASN A 305 -9.98 -16.65 17.45
C ASN A 305 -8.90 -17.66 16.99
N ARG A 306 -8.77 -17.84 15.68
CA ARG A 306 -7.75 -18.70 15.06
C ARG A 306 -7.00 -17.93 13.99
N SER A 307 -5.76 -18.32 13.74
CA SER A 307 -4.95 -17.74 12.68
C SER A 307 -5.57 -17.96 11.31
N LEU A 308 -5.41 -16.97 10.44
CA LEU A 308 -5.81 -17.02 9.04
C LEU A 308 -4.69 -17.69 8.23
N THR A 309 -4.99 -18.85 7.66
CA THR A 309 -4.10 -19.58 6.73
C THR A 309 -4.82 -19.82 5.41
N ARG A 310 -4.07 -20.05 4.32
CA ARG A 310 -4.66 -20.36 3.01
C ARG A 310 -5.54 -21.60 3.07
N ARG A 311 -5.09 -22.67 3.73
CA ARG A 311 -5.88 -23.90 3.94
C ARG A 311 -7.20 -23.61 4.61
N ALA A 312 -7.16 -22.86 5.71
CA ALA A 312 -8.35 -22.57 6.49
C ALA A 312 -9.34 -21.73 5.67
N VAL A 313 -8.89 -20.68 4.98
CA VAL A 313 -9.76 -19.83 4.15
C VAL A 313 -10.41 -20.63 3.01
N LEU A 314 -9.64 -21.48 2.33
CA LEU A 314 -10.18 -22.37 1.30
C LEU A 314 -11.22 -23.32 1.88
N ALA A 315 -10.96 -23.95 3.03
CA ALA A 315 -11.91 -24.85 3.67
C ALA A 315 -13.24 -24.15 4.01
N GLU A 316 -13.18 -22.93 4.54
CA GLU A 316 -14.39 -22.15 4.83
C GLU A 316 -15.13 -21.71 3.55
N ALA A 317 -14.41 -21.26 2.52
CA ALA A 317 -15.00 -20.87 1.24
C ALA A 317 -15.70 -22.05 0.54
N PHE A 318 -15.05 -23.22 0.46
CA PHE A 318 -15.62 -24.40 -0.18
C PHE A 318 -16.75 -25.05 0.64
N SER A 319 -16.81 -24.82 1.96
CA SER A 319 -17.98 -25.25 2.76
C SER A 319 -19.29 -24.54 2.37
N LEU A 320 -19.18 -23.44 1.60
CA LEU A 320 -20.31 -22.64 1.11
C LEU A 320 -20.63 -22.88 -0.36
N ILE A 321 -19.90 -23.76 -1.06
CA ILE A 321 -20.15 -24.09 -2.47
C ILE A 321 -21.61 -24.48 -2.68
N ASP A 322 -22.21 -24.06 -3.80
CA ASP A 322 -23.62 -24.28 -4.14
C ASP A 322 -24.66 -23.62 -3.22
N THR A 323 -24.27 -22.84 -2.20
CA THR A 323 -25.23 -21.98 -1.50
C THR A 323 -25.93 -21.08 -2.52
N PRO A 324 -27.28 -20.97 -2.50
CA PRO A 324 -28.01 -20.08 -3.40
C PRO A 324 -27.54 -18.62 -3.30
N TYR A 325 -27.51 -17.94 -4.45
CA TYR A 325 -27.31 -16.50 -4.48
C TYR A 325 -28.55 -15.79 -3.93
N GLY A 326 -28.33 -14.78 -3.07
CA GLY A 326 -29.39 -13.96 -2.51
C GLY A 326 -28.98 -12.50 -2.44
N TRP A 327 -29.54 -11.66 -3.31
CA TRP A 327 -29.30 -10.22 -3.28
C TRP A 327 -29.62 -9.65 -1.89
N GLY A 328 -28.64 -8.97 -1.25
CA GLY A 328 -28.83 -8.42 0.10
C GLY A 328 -29.06 -9.47 1.20
N GLY A 329 -28.81 -10.75 0.92
CA GLY A 329 -29.09 -11.87 1.84
C GLY A 329 -30.50 -12.46 1.73
N ARG A 330 -31.24 -12.17 0.65
CA ARG A 330 -32.61 -12.66 0.43
C ARG A 330 -32.68 -14.18 0.65
N GLU A 331 -33.69 -14.62 1.42
CA GLU A 331 -33.99 -16.04 1.69
C GLU A 331 -32.82 -16.83 2.32
N GLY A 332 -31.86 -16.13 2.94
CA GLY A 332 -30.67 -16.75 3.52
C GLY A 332 -29.59 -17.10 2.48
N GLY A 333 -29.79 -16.72 1.22
CA GLY A 333 -28.78 -16.79 0.17
C GLY A 333 -27.64 -15.79 0.40
N ARG A 334 -26.57 -15.92 -0.38
CA ARG A 334 -25.37 -15.07 -0.27
C ARG A 334 -25.17 -14.25 -1.52
N ASP A 335 -25.08 -12.93 -1.39
CA ASP A 335 -24.45 -12.11 -2.43
C ASP A 335 -22.93 -12.20 -2.36
N CYS A 336 -22.25 -11.63 -3.36
CA CYS A 336 -20.79 -11.71 -3.49
C CYS A 336 -20.04 -11.26 -2.24
N SER A 337 -20.47 -10.15 -1.64
CA SER A 337 -19.86 -9.58 -0.45
C SER A 337 -20.27 -10.26 0.86
N GLN A 338 -21.51 -10.77 0.97
CA GLN A 338 -21.95 -11.57 2.12
C GLN A 338 -21.19 -12.90 2.17
N PHE A 339 -20.92 -13.52 1.02
CA PHE A 339 -20.10 -14.73 0.95
C PHE A 339 -18.73 -14.52 1.59
N LEU A 340 -18.03 -13.43 1.25
CA LEU A 340 -16.74 -13.11 1.86
C LEU A 340 -16.88 -12.76 3.34
N LEU A 341 -17.90 -11.97 3.71
CA LEU A 341 -18.18 -11.61 5.10
C LEU A 341 -18.31 -12.87 5.97
N ASP A 342 -19.08 -13.85 5.51
CA ASP A 342 -19.29 -15.12 6.21
C ASP A 342 -18.05 -16.03 6.25
N VAL A 343 -17.11 -15.89 5.30
CA VAL A 343 -15.83 -16.60 5.31
C VAL A 343 -14.89 -15.99 6.36
N PHE A 344 -14.74 -14.67 6.37
CA PHE A 344 -13.77 -13.97 7.22
C PHE A 344 -14.25 -13.79 8.67
N ASP A 345 -15.57 -13.73 8.93
CA ASP A 345 -16.13 -13.75 10.29
C ASP A 345 -15.68 -15.01 11.08
N ARG A 346 -15.38 -16.13 10.39
CA ARG A 346 -14.89 -17.39 11.01
C ARG A 346 -13.47 -17.29 11.55
N PHE A 347 -12.78 -16.19 11.28
CA PHE A 347 -11.45 -15.85 11.81
C PHE A 347 -11.50 -14.63 12.74
N GLY A 348 -12.70 -14.11 13.02
CA GLY A 348 -12.86 -12.86 13.75
C GLY A 348 -12.34 -11.64 12.97
N LEU A 349 -12.18 -11.74 11.64
CA LEU A 349 -11.73 -10.64 10.79
C LEU A 349 -12.94 -9.85 10.27
N HIS A 350 -13.09 -8.61 10.75
CA HIS A 350 -14.29 -7.80 10.56
C HIS A 350 -14.22 -6.98 9.27
N ILE A 351 -14.49 -7.63 8.14
CA ILE A 351 -14.55 -6.93 6.85
C ILE A 351 -15.89 -6.19 6.64
N PRO A 352 -15.93 -5.16 5.78
CA PRO A 352 -17.16 -4.40 5.48
C PRO A 352 -18.25 -5.25 4.81
N ARG A 353 -19.51 -4.80 4.85
CA ARG A 353 -20.62 -5.50 4.18
C ARG A 353 -20.63 -5.36 2.65
N HIS A 354 -20.22 -4.21 2.14
CA HIS A 354 -20.38 -3.89 0.72
C HIS A 354 -19.07 -4.05 -0.04
N SER A 355 -19.14 -4.63 -1.26
CA SER A 355 -17.97 -4.99 -2.08
C SER A 355 -16.99 -3.83 -2.30
N ALA A 356 -17.49 -2.61 -2.53
CA ALA A 356 -16.67 -1.43 -2.74
C ALA A 356 -15.81 -1.05 -1.52
N ARG A 357 -16.34 -1.26 -0.30
CA ARG A 357 -15.58 -1.05 0.95
C ARG A 357 -14.66 -2.24 1.24
N GLN A 358 -15.09 -3.47 0.94
CA GLN A 358 -14.22 -4.66 1.03
C GLN A 358 -12.98 -4.53 0.13
N ALA A 359 -13.13 -3.93 -1.06
CA ALA A 359 -12.03 -3.70 -2.00
C ALA A 359 -10.91 -2.79 -1.45
N ILE A 360 -11.18 -2.01 -0.40
CA ILE A 360 -10.20 -1.14 0.27
C ILE A 360 -9.97 -1.55 1.73
N GLY A 361 -10.55 -2.67 2.17
CA GLY A 361 -10.51 -3.16 3.55
C GLY A 361 -9.47 -4.26 3.82
N GLY A 362 -8.51 -4.44 2.91
CA GLY A 362 -7.38 -5.38 3.05
C GLY A 362 -6.21 -4.83 3.88
N SER A 363 -5.17 -5.65 4.09
CA SER A 363 -3.87 -5.17 4.60
C SER A 363 -3.33 -4.06 3.70
N TYR A 364 -3.50 -4.24 2.39
CA TYR A 364 -3.29 -3.24 1.35
C TYR A 364 -4.17 -3.54 0.12
N SER A 365 -4.33 -2.56 -0.75
CA SER A 365 -5.05 -2.69 -2.02
C SER A 365 -4.31 -1.97 -3.15
N MET A 366 -4.58 -2.35 -4.40
CA MET A 366 -3.96 -1.79 -5.60
C MET A 366 -5.06 -1.39 -6.57
N ASP A 367 -5.03 -0.15 -7.06
CA ASP A 367 -5.87 0.27 -8.18
C ASP A 367 -5.23 -0.20 -9.48
N VAL A 368 -5.97 -0.99 -10.25
CA VAL A 368 -5.54 -1.55 -11.55
C VAL A 368 -6.50 -1.13 -12.67
N THR A 369 -7.24 -0.04 -12.46
CA THR A 369 -8.13 0.53 -13.46
C THR A 369 -7.32 0.94 -14.70
N GLY A 370 -7.74 0.49 -15.87
CA GLY A 370 -7.04 0.78 -17.14
C GLY A 370 -5.72 0.04 -17.33
N THR A 371 -5.28 -0.79 -16.37
CA THR A 371 -4.09 -1.63 -16.51
C THR A 371 -4.34 -2.76 -17.51
N PRO A 372 -3.42 -3.05 -18.44
CA PRO A 372 -3.55 -4.18 -19.36
C PRO A 372 -3.66 -5.53 -18.66
N ASP A 373 -4.35 -6.48 -19.30
CA ASP A 373 -4.67 -7.79 -18.71
C ASP A 373 -3.43 -8.62 -18.32
N ALA A 374 -2.35 -8.52 -19.09
CA ALA A 374 -1.08 -9.20 -18.78
C ALA A 374 -0.50 -8.69 -17.44
N ASP A 375 -0.45 -7.37 -17.26
CA ASP A 375 0.01 -6.76 -16.02
C ASP A 375 -0.93 -7.03 -14.86
N LYS A 376 -2.26 -6.94 -15.08
CA LYS A 376 -3.25 -7.30 -14.05
C LYS A 376 -3.02 -8.71 -13.54
N THR A 377 -2.76 -9.63 -14.46
CA THR A 377 -2.49 -11.03 -14.13
C THR A 377 -1.20 -11.16 -13.31
N ALA A 378 -0.11 -10.50 -13.72
CA ALA A 378 1.14 -10.49 -12.97
C ALA A 378 0.99 -9.87 -11.56
N ILE A 379 0.19 -8.80 -11.44
CA ILE A 379 -0.15 -8.18 -10.15
C ILE A 379 -0.93 -9.15 -9.26
N VAL A 380 -1.92 -9.87 -9.81
CA VAL A 380 -2.72 -10.85 -9.06
C VAL A 380 -1.87 -12.04 -8.60
N ASP A 381 -0.97 -12.55 -9.46
CA ASP A 381 -0.06 -13.64 -9.09
C ASP A 381 0.89 -13.22 -7.97
N ALA A 382 1.56 -12.06 -8.10
CA ALA A 382 2.43 -11.52 -7.06
C ALA A 382 1.67 -11.25 -5.76
N ALA A 383 0.42 -10.80 -5.84
CA ALA A 383 -0.44 -10.60 -4.67
C ALA A 383 -0.77 -11.94 -3.96
N ALA A 384 -0.94 -13.02 -4.73
CA ALA A 384 -1.25 -14.34 -4.20
C ALA A 384 -0.08 -14.96 -3.41
N GLU A 385 1.16 -14.58 -3.71
CA GLU A 385 2.34 -14.95 -2.91
C GLU A 385 2.34 -14.26 -1.53
N ARG A 386 1.82 -13.02 -1.46
CA ARG A 386 1.82 -12.18 -0.26
C ARG A 386 0.62 -12.37 0.67
N GLY A 387 -0.45 -13.06 0.25
CA GLY A 387 -1.57 -13.37 1.13
C GLY A 387 -2.81 -13.93 0.44
N ILE A 388 -3.97 -13.67 1.06
CA ILE A 388 -5.29 -13.96 0.47
C ILE A 388 -5.72 -12.79 -0.41
N VAL A 389 -6.11 -13.09 -1.66
CA VAL A 389 -6.43 -12.07 -2.66
C VAL A 389 -7.92 -11.98 -2.92
N LEU A 390 -8.45 -10.76 -2.85
CA LEU A 390 -9.80 -10.42 -3.30
C LEU A 390 -9.73 -9.59 -4.59
N LEU A 391 -10.58 -9.94 -5.55
CA LEU A 391 -10.66 -9.28 -6.85
C LEU A 391 -11.99 -8.53 -6.95
N HIS A 392 -11.93 -7.23 -7.23
CA HIS A 392 -13.11 -6.38 -7.24
C HIS A 392 -13.25 -5.61 -8.57
N PHE A 393 -14.50 -5.48 -8.99
CA PHE A 393 -14.94 -4.46 -9.93
C PHE A 393 -16.30 -3.91 -9.48
N PRO A 394 -16.73 -2.71 -9.92
CA PRO A 394 -18.00 -2.13 -9.49
C PRO A 394 -19.18 -3.12 -9.63
N GLY A 395 -19.76 -3.49 -8.48
CA GLY A 395 -20.88 -4.44 -8.39
C GLY A 395 -20.52 -5.90 -8.12
N HIS A 396 -19.24 -6.27 -8.02
CA HIS A 396 -18.84 -7.66 -7.74
C HIS A 396 -17.50 -7.78 -7.01
N ILE A 397 -17.35 -8.84 -6.22
CA ILE A 397 -16.10 -9.18 -5.55
C ILE A 397 -15.94 -10.70 -5.46
N MET A 398 -14.71 -11.16 -5.56
CA MET A 398 -14.37 -12.58 -5.66
C MET A 398 -13.18 -12.94 -4.77
N LEU A 399 -13.12 -14.19 -4.29
CA LEU A 399 -11.94 -14.76 -3.65
C LEU A 399 -11.10 -15.49 -4.70
N TYR A 400 -9.87 -15.04 -4.93
CA TYR A 400 -8.95 -15.67 -5.87
C TYR A 400 -8.45 -17.01 -5.33
N LEU A 401 -8.42 -18.04 -6.19
CA LEU A 401 -7.99 -19.40 -5.83
C LEU A 401 -6.56 -19.72 -6.26
N GLY A 402 -5.97 -18.90 -7.13
CA GLY A 402 -4.74 -19.23 -7.83
C GLY A 402 -5.01 -19.69 -9.26
N ARG A 403 -4.04 -20.42 -9.82
CA ARG A 403 -4.10 -20.99 -11.16
C ARG A 403 -4.47 -22.47 -11.11
N ASP A 404 -5.25 -22.91 -12.08
CA ASP A 404 -5.55 -24.33 -12.26
C ASP A 404 -4.37 -25.10 -12.91
N ALA A 405 -4.55 -26.40 -13.20
CA ALA A 405 -3.51 -27.23 -13.81
C ALA A 405 -3.10 -26.79 -15.23
N SER A 406 -3.95 -26.03 -15.92
CA SER A 406 -3.66 -25.44 -17.23
C SER A 406 -3.01 -24.05 -17.14
N GLY A 407 -2.85 -23.53 -15.92
CA GLY A 407 -2.39 -22.17 -15.67
C GLY A 407 -3.50 -21.11 -15.73
N THR A 408 -4.78 -21.48 -15.82
CA THR A 408 -5.89 -20.54 -15.90
C THR A 408 -6.21 -19.94 -14.53
N PRO A 409 -6.32 -18.59 -14.38
CA PRO A 409 -6.66 -17.96 -13.11
C PRO A 409 -8.13 -18.19 -12.74
N MET A 410 -8.37 -18.66 -11.52
CA MET A 410 -9.71 -19.04 -11.04
C MET A 410 -10.09 -18.28 -9.76
N ALA A 411 -11.39 -18.14 -9.54
CA ALA A 411 -11.95 -17.56 -8.32
C ALA A 411 -13.19 -18.32 -7.85
N ILE A 412 -13.46 -18.30 -6.55
CA ILE A 412 -14.74 -18.71 -5.94
C ILE A 412 -15.51 -17.48 -5.49
N HIS A 413 -16.80 -17.43 -5.83
CA HIS A 413 -17.66 -16.28 -5.52
C HIS A 413 -19.13 -16.64 -5.67
N ALA A 414 -19.99 -15.81 -5.06
CA ALA A 414 -21.43 -15.87 -5.22
C ALA A 414 -21.89 -14.84 -6.24
N PHE A 415 -22.57 -15.26 -7.31
CA PHE A 415 -23.06 -14.34 -8.33
C PHE A 415 -24.32 -14.88 -9.04
N ALA A 416 -25.11 -13.95 -9.55
CA ALA A 416 -26.37 -14.28 -10.20
C ALA A 416 -26.21 -14.61 -11.68
N GLU A 417 -25.38 -13.87 -12.43
CA GLU A 417 -25.38 -13.95 -13.89
C GLU A 417 -24.07 -13.50 -14.56
N TYR A 418 -23.86 -13.96 -15.79
CA TYR A 418 -22.84 -13.45 -16.73
C TYR A 418 -23.41 -13.40 -18.16
N LEU A 419 -22.73 -12.71 -19.08
CA LEU A 419 -23.09 -12.71 -20.50
C LEU A 419 -22.21 -13.70 -21.27
N GLU A 420 -22.79 -14.40 -22.24
CA GLU A 420 -22.10 -15.34 -23.11
C GLU A 420 -22.28 -14.93 -24.58
N PRO A 421 -21.22 -14.91 -25.40
CA PRO A 421 -21.34 -14.55 -26.81
C PRO A 421 -22.04 -15.65 -27.61
N CYS A 422 -22.90 -15.26 -28.55
CA CYS A 422 -23.61 -16.18 -29.44
C CYS A 422 -22.88 -16.40 -30.78
N LYS A 423 -22.96 -17.63 -31.31
CA LYS A 423 -22.54 -17.92 -32.69
C LYS A 423 -23.48 -17.20 -33.66
N GLY A 424 -22.95 -16.23 -34.42
CA GLY A 424 -23.73 -15.40 -35.35
C GLY A 424 -24.03 -13.98 -34.87
N GLY A 425 -23.55 -13.59 -33.68
CA GLY A 425 -23.73 -12.25 -33.12
C GLY A 425 -24.78 -12.20 -32.01
N GLY A 426 -24.71 -11.16 -31.17
CA GLY A 426 -25.52 -11.03 -29.95
C GLY A 426 -24.93 -11.77 -28.74
N GLU A 427 -25.67 -11.73 -27.63
CA GLU A 427 -25.24 -12.28 -26.34
C GLU A 427 -26.42 -12.86 -25.54
N THR A 428 -26.17 -13.93 -24.80
CA THR A 428 -27.13 -14.58 -23.90
C THR A 428 -26.79 -14.26 -22.45
N LEU A 429 -27.78 -13.85 -21.67
CA LEU A 429 -27.65 -13.73 -20.22
C LEU A 429 -27.79 -15.10 -19.55
N ARG A 430 -26.72 -15.56 -18.91
CA ARG A 430 -26.61 -16.87 -18.27
C ARG A 430 -26.81 -16.75 -16.76
N THR A 431 -27.86 -17.39 -16.26
CA THR A 431 -28.19 -17.40 -14.82
C THR A 431 -27.45 -18.52 -14.08
N VAL A 432 -26.75 -18.15 -13.00
CA VAL A 432 -25.89 -19.00 -12.16
C VAL A 432 -26.51 -19.21 -10.78
N ASP A 433 -26.91 -18.12 -10.12
CA ASP A 433 -27.61 -18.06 -8.83
C ASP A 433 -27.03 -18.92 -7.70
N ARG A 434 -25.70 -18.99 -7.58
CA ARG A 434 -25.05 -19.77 -6.51
C ARG A 434 -23.62 -19.30 -6.20
N VAL A 435 -23.06 -19.81 -5.10
CA VAL A 435 -21.61 -19.84 -4.87
C VAL A 435 -20.99 -20.90 -5.78
N THR A 436 -20.07 -20.50 -6.66
CA THR A 436 -19.37 -21.45 -7.54
C THR A 436 -17.97 -20.94 -7.90
N VAL A 437 -17.18 -21.82 -8.52
CA VAL A 437 -15.88 -21.49 -9.11
C VAL A 437 -16.08 -21.04 -10.56
N SER A 438 -15.34 -20.02 -10.99
CA SER A 438 -15.20 -19.61 -12.40
C SER A 438 -13.75 -19.28 -12.74
N ASP A 439 -13.42 -19.32 -14.02
CA ASP A 439 -12.25 -18.60 -14.52
C ASP A 439 -12.51 -17.07 -14.58
N LEU A 440 -11.45 -16.28 -14.80
CA LEU A 440 -11.55 -14.83 -14.94
C LEU A 440 -11.84 -14.36 -16.39
N THR A 441 -11.85 -15.25 -17.37
CA THR A 441 -12.23 -14.96 -18.76
C THR A 441 -13.74 -14.95 -19.00
N LEU A 442 -14.54 -15.42 -18.03
CA LEU A 442 -15.99 -15.46 -18.12
C LEU A 442 -16.57 -14.09 -18.53
N GLY A 443 -17.33 -14.05 -19.63
CA GLY A 443 -17.84 -12.81 -20.23
C GLY A 443 -17.02 -12.25 -21.40
N LYS A 444 -15.87 -12.87 -21.73
CA LYS A 444 -15.03 -12.44 -22.86
C LYS A 444 -15.81 -12.39 -24.16
N GLY A 445 -15.64 -11.29 -24.91
CA GLY A 445 -16.31 -11.08 -26.20
C GLY A 445 -17.76 -10.62 -26.11
N THR A 446 -18.24 -10.23 -24.92
CA THR A 446 -19.58 -9.67 -24.69
C THR A 446 -19.54 -8.18 -24.37
N SER A 447 -20.70 -7.53 -24.34
CA SER A 447 -20.83 -6.11 -23.97
C SER A 447 -20.38 -5.80 -22.53
N ARG A 448 -20.37 -6.80 -21.64
CA ARG A 448 -19.87 -6.66 -20.27
C ARG A 448 -18.40 -6.99 -20.11
N THR A 449 -17.73 -7.49 -21.16
CA THR A 449 -16.33 -7.98 -21.16
C THR A 449 -16.04 -9.07 -20.10
N SER A 450 -14.82 -9.62 -20.09
CA SER A 450 -14.44 -10.64 -19.12
C SER A 450 -14.30 -10.10 -17.69
N PHE A 451 -14.38 -10.97 -16.68
CA PHE A 451 -14.10 -10.55 -15.31
C PHE A 451 -12.70 -9.92 -15.15
N LEU A 452 -11.68 -10.47 -15.79
CA LEU A 452 -10.31 -9.93 -15.76
C LEU A 452 -10.25 -8.48 -16.27
N GLU A 453 -10.86 -8.22 -17.42
CA GLU A 453 -10.90 -6.88 -18.02
C GLU A 453 -11.57 -5.87 -17.09
N ARG A 454 -12.58 -6.30 -16.33
CA ARG A 454 -13.37 -5.44 -15.45
C ARG A 454 -12.71 -5.16 -14.10
N ILE A 455 -11.78 -6.00 -13.63
CA ILE A 455 -11.12 -5.80 -12.33
C ILE A 455 -10.52 -4.40 -12.27
N THR A 456 -10.95 -3.64 -11.26
CA THR A 456 -10.43 -2.31 -10.95
C THR A 456 -9.56 -2.31 -9.71
N ARG A 457 -9.71 -3.31 -8.83
CA ARG A 457 -8.94 -3.37 -7.59
C ARG A 457 -8.58 -4.79 -7.18
N VAL A 458 -7.32 -4.95 -6.78
CA VAL A 458 -6.76 -6.17 -6.18
C VAL A 458 -6.48 -5.88 -4.72
N THR A 459 -7.04 -6.68 -3.81
CA THR A 459 -6.94 -6.49 -2.36
C THR A 459 -6.22 -7.66 -1.72
N VAL A 460 -5.31 -7.41 -0.79
CA VAL A 460 -4.57 -8.48 -0.11
C VAL A 460 -4.82 -8.44 1.39
N LEU A 461 -5.14 -9.58 1.98
CA LEU A 461 -5.08 -9.85 3.41
C LEU A 461 -3.85 -10.71 3.66
N GLY A 462 -2.80 -10.12 4.22
CA GLY A 462 -1.52 -10.79 4.42
C GLY A 462 -0.38 -9.88 4.83
N SER A 463 0.83 -10.24 4.40
CA SER A 463 2.11 -9.61 4.75
C SER A 463 2.28 -8.22 4.12
N ASP A 464 3.50 -7.69 4.09
CA ASP A 464 3.84 -6.55 3.24
C ASP A 464 3.75 -6.92 1.75
N ALA A 465 3.65 -5.88 0.92
CA ALA A 465 3.47 -5.95 -0.52
C ALA A 465 4.71 -6.48 -1.27
N GLY A 466 5.90 -6.40 -0.68
CA GLY A 466 7.14 -6.73 -1.35
C GLY A 466 7.52 -5.81 -2.50
N GLU A 467 8.72 -6.02 -3.04
CA GLU A 467 9.28 -5.23 -4.15
C GLU A 467 8.37 -5.22 -5.38
N THR A 468 7.77 -6.37 -5.72
CA THR A 468 6.92 -6.54 -6.90
C THR A 468 5.65 -5.70 -6.87
N LEU A 469 5.15 -5.32 -5.69
CA LEU A 469 3.88 -4.59 -5.54
C LEU A 469 4.04 -3.23 -4.85
N GLU A 470 5.20 -2.92 -4.25
CA GLU A 470 5.45 -1.70 -3.47
C GLU A 470 5.00 -0.43 -4.20
N GLY A 471 5.33 -0.32 -5.49
CA GLY A 471 5.03 0.86 -6.31
C GLY A 471 3.54 1.12 -6.58
N ILE A 472 2.66 0.19 -6.23
CA ILE A 472 1.21 0.28 -6.49
C ILE A 472 0.36 -0.04 -5.26
N ALA A 473 0.97 -0.51 -4.17
CA ALA A 473 0.27 -0.93 -2.96
C ALA A 473 -0.12 0.27 -2.08
N GLN A 474 -1.40 0.32 -1.73
CA GLN A 474 -1.96 1.29 -0.78
C GLN A 474 -2.34 0.55 0.50
N TYR A 475 -1.51 0.68 1.53
CA TYR A 475 -1.75 0.08 2.84
C TYR A 475 -2.93 0.72 3.57
N ARG A 476 -3.62 -0.08 4.39
CA ARG A 476 -4.58 0.45 5.36
C ARG A 476 -3.92 1.47 6.31
N PRO A 477 -4.71 2.35 6.96
CA PRO A 477 -4.22 3.14 8.08
C PRO A 477 -3.62 2.26 9.20
N PRO A 478 -2.68 2.79 10.02
CA PRO A 478 -2.25 2.11 11.23
C PRO A 478 -3.43 1.95 12.19
N ALA A 479 -3.45 0.85 12.95
CA ALA A 479 -4.33 0.74 14.11
C ALA A 479 -4.00 1.86 15.09
N ALA A 480 -5.01 2.47 15.72
CA ALA A 480 -4.78 3.55 16.69
C ALA A 480 -3.82 3.12 17.81
N PHE A 481 -2.92 4.02 18.20
CA PHE A 481 -1.95 3.85 19.27
C PHE A 481 -1.66 5.18 19.95
N ASP A 482 -1.35 5.11 21.24
CA ASP A 482 -1.02 6.24 22.10
C ASP A 482 0.48 6.30 22.39
N ALA A 483 0.92 7.38 23.03
CA ALA A 483 2.26 7.47 23.58
C ALA A 483 2.51 6.33 24.59
N PRO A 484 3.64 5.63 24.51
CA PRO A 484 4.06 4.69 25.55
C PRO A 484 4.05 5.36 26.92
N ALA A 485 3.36 4.74 27.88
CA ALA A 485 3.24 5.25 29.25
C ALA A 485 4.61 5.58 29.86
N ASP A 486 4.64 6.54 30.78
CA ASP A 486 5.87 6.93 31.46
C ASP A 486 6.52 5.71 32.14
N GLY A 487 7.82 5.53 31.92
CA GLY A 487 8.58 4.38 32.42
C GLY A 487 8.44 3.09 31.61
N ALA A 488 7.52 3.00 30.64
CA ALA A 488 7.48 1.88 29.70
C ALA A 488 8.72 1.87 28.80
N ALA A 489 9.16 0.69 28.38
CA ALA A 489 10.26 0.56 27.41
C ALA A 489 9.93 1.32 26.12
N CYS A 490 10.90 2.08 25.63
CA CYS A 490 10.82 2.86 24.40
C CYS A 490 12.23 2.82 23.81
N ALA A 491 12.37 2.01 22.79
CA ALA A 491 13.64 1.77 22.13
C ALA A 491 13.37 1.44 20.66
N ASP A 492 14.42 1.65 19.88
CA ASP A 492 14.52 1.22 18.51
C ASP A 492 14.68 -0.29 18.41
N THR A 493 14.42 -0.83 17.22
CA THR A 493 14.70 -2.23 16.90
C THR A 493 15.88 -2.31 15.94
N ASP A 494 16.47 -3.49 15.75
CA ASP A 494 17.57 -3.71 14.80
C ASP A 494 17.18 -3.42 13.31
N GLU A 495 15.89 -3.24 13.05
CA GLU A 495 15.33 -3.00 11.71
C GLU A 495 14.79 -1.58 11.54
N ALA A 496 14.64 -0.79 12.61
CA ALA A 496 14.07 0.55 12.55
C ALA A 496 14.65 1.46 13.63
N ALA A 497 15.10 2.65 13.23
CA ALA A 497 15.70 3.64 14.11
C ALA A 497 15.08 5.03 13.94
N LEU A 498 15.13 5.82 15.01
CA LEU A 498 14.66 7.20 15.02
C LEU A 498 15.82 8.20 15.15
N PHE A 499 15.72 9.26 14.38
CA PHE A 499 16.66 10.37 14.37
C PHE A 499 15.92 11.70 14.44
N ARG A 500 16.66 12.75 14.79
CA ARG A 500 16.12 14.10 14.88
C ARG A 500 17.06 15.12 14.28
N SER A 501 16.50 16.12 13.64
CA SER A 501 17.21 17.28 13.11
C SER A 501 16.47 18.56 13.48
N PRO A 502 17.09 19.52 14.20
CA PRO A 502 18.48 19.49 14.64
C PRO A 502 18.76 18.47 15.75
N ALA A 503 20.04 18.11 15.96
CA ALA A 503 20.47 17.11 16.95
C ALA A 503 19.97 17.43 18.37
N ARG A 504 19.87 18.73 18.66
CA ARG A 504 19.37 19.32 19.91
C ARG A 504 18.20 20.25 19.58
N PRO A 505 16.98 19.72 19.45
CA PRO A 505 15.83 20.51 19.03
C PRO A 505 15.46 21.59 20.06
N HIS A 506 15.01 22.74 19.56
CA HIS A 506 14.60 23.88 20.38
C HIS A 506 13.39 24.60 19.75
N ALA A 507 12.63 25.32 20.57
CA ALA A 507 11.39 25.97 20.16
C ALA A 507 11.54 27.13 19.16
N GLY A 508 12.78 27.50 18.82
CA GLY A 508 13.10 28.61 17.93
C GLY A 508 13.38 28.20 16.48
N ALA A 509 13.32 26.90 16.15
CA ALA A 509 13.57 26.39 14.81
C ALA A 509 12.66 25.18 14.50
N PRO A 510 12.40 24.89 13.21
CA PRO A 510 11.73 23.67 12.82
C PRO A 510 12.47 22.42 13.32
N MET A 511 11.71 21.38 13.63
CA MET A 511 12.24 20.08 14.02
C MET A 511 11.72 19.01 13.06
N ARG A 512 12.61 18.14 12.62
CA ARG A 512 12.30 16.92 11.88
C ARG A 512 12.60 15.72 12.76
N VAL A 513 11.67 14.77 12.79
CA VAL A 513 11.89 13.44 13.36
C VAL A 513 11.82 12.45 12.20
N ILE A 514 12.89 11.69 12.01
CA ILE A 514 13.14 10.86 10.84
C ILE A 514 13.20 9.40 11.31
N ALA A 515 12.35 8.55 10.74
CA ALA A 515 12.40 7.11 10.90
C ALA A 515 13.03 6.49 9.66
N THR A 516 14.01 5.59 9.87
CA THR A 516 14.56 4.75 8.81
C THR A 516 14.33 3.29 9.14
N LEU A 517 13.91 2.50 8.15
CA LEU A 517 13.64 1.07 8.32
C LEU A 517 14.30 0.24 7.22
N SER A 518 14.96 -0.85 7.60
CA SER A 518 15.52 -1.81 6.64
C SER A 518 14.45 -2.69 6.00
N GLY A 519 13.35 -2.95 6.71
CA GLY A 519 12.21 -3.71 6.22
C GLY A 519 10.99 -2.83 5.95
N ALA A 520 10.06 -3.32 5.12
CA ALA A 520 8.83 -2.59 4.81
C ALA A 520 8.00 -2.33 6.08
N PRO A 521 7.56 -1.09 6.35
CA PRO A 521 6.79 -0.76 7.57
C PRO A 521 5.38 -1.37 7.56
N GLY A 522 4.88 -1.79 6.39
CA GLY A 522 3.49 -2.17 6.20
C GLY A 522 2.55 -1.00 6.54
N ALA A 523 1.60 -1.25 7.45
CA ALA A 523 0.68 -0.22 7.93
C ALA A 523 1.27 0.70 9.02
N ALA A 524 2.43 0.36 9.61
CA ALA A 524 3.02 1.15 10.69
C ALA A 524 3.37 2.57 10.22
N ARG A 525 3.17 3.58 11.08
CA ARG A 525 3.45 4.98 10.78
C ARG A 525 4.15 5.67 11.94
N LEU A 526 4.96 6.68 11.62
CA LEU A 526 5.51 7.60 12.60
C LEU A 526 4.41 8.50 13.20
N ALA A 527 4.41 8.63 14.51
CA ALA A 527 3.62 9.61 15.24
C ALA A 527 4.46 10.31 16.30
N LEU A 528 4.17 11.61 16.50
CA LEU A 528 4.81 12.44 17.50
C LEU A 528 3.82 12.77 18.61
N PHE A 529 4.30 12.76 19.85
CA PHE A 529 3.54 13.16 21.03
C PHE A 529 4.31 14.27 21.75
N GLY A 530 3.68 15.43 21.87
CA GLY A 530 4.27 16.62 22.46
C GLY A 530 4.18 16.66 23.99
N PRO A 531 4.55 17.79 24.61
CA PRO A 531 4.45 17.97 26.05
C PRO A 531 3.00 17.73 26.53
N GLY A 532 2.84 16.89 27.55
CA GLY A 532 1.51 16.47 28.04
C GLY A 532 0.95 15.21 27.37
N GLY A 533 1.68 14.58 26.45
CA GLY A 533 1.34 13.28 25.86
C GLY A 533 0.32 13.34 24.72
N ALA A 534 -0.10 14.54 24.31
CA ALA A 534 -1.01 14.72 23.19
C ALA A 534 -0.30 14.44 21.85
N ARG A 535 -0.98 13.72 20.95
CA ARG A 535 -0.50 13.51 19.58
C ARG A 535 -0.44 14.83 18.83
N VAL A 536 0.64 15.04 18.09
CA VAL A 536 0.88 16.24 17.28
C VAL A 536 0.54 15.94 15.83
N ASP A 537 -0.27 16.80 15.23
CA ASP A 537 -0.51 16.80 13.79
C ASP A 537 0.66 17.52 13.11
N ALA A 538 1.46 16.76 12.36
CA ALA A 538 2.70 17.20 11.75
C ALA A 538 2.74 16.79 10.28
N GLU A 539 3.35 17.61 9.43
CA GLU A 539 3.52 17.29 8.02
C GLU A 539 4.36 16.01 7.91
N ALA A 540 3.82 14.98 7.26
CA ALA A 540 4.45 13.68 7.12
C ALA A 540 4.91 13.46 5.68
N HIS A 541 6.14 13.00 5.51
CA HIS A 541 6.76 12.73 4.23
C HIS A 541 7.32 11.31 4.21
N ARG A 542 7.41 10.71 3.02
CA ARG A 542 7.87 9.32 2.85
C ARG A 542 8.73 9.15 1.61
N LEU A 543 9.69 8.24 1.69
CA LEU A 543 10.44 7.73 0.54
C LEU A 543 10.23 6.22 0.42
N PRO A 544 10.16 5.69 -0.82
CA PRO A 544 10.12 4.25 -1.05
C PRO A 544 11.45 3.60 -0.61
N GLY A 545 11.41 2.30 -0.33
CA GLY A 545 12.56 1.57 0.19
C GLY A 545 13.18 0.58 -0.78
N PRO A 546 14.22 -0.16 -0.31
CA PRO A 546 14.94 0.03 0.96
C PRO A 546 16.02 1.16 0.91
N PRO A 547 16.38 1.79 2.05
CA PRO A 547 15.62 1.74 3.30
C PRO A 547 14.31 2.51 3.15
N PHE A 548 13.27 2.08 3.86
CA PHE A 548 12.02 2.81 3.92
C PHE A 548 12.19 4.00 4.87
N VAL A 549 11.71 5.18 4.46
CA VAL A 549 11.89 6.41 5.23
C VAL A 549 10.55 7.09 5.43
N GLU A 550 10.28 7.53 6.64
CA GLU A 550 9.20 8.44 6.99
C GLU A 550 9.75 9.54 7.88
N TRP A 551 9.38 10.80 7.67
CA TRP A 551 9.70 11.86 8.63
C TRP A 551 8.52 12.80 8.83
N ASN A 552 8.44 13.33 10.04
CA ASN A 552 7.50 14.38 10.40
C ASN A 552 8.25 15.69 10.61
N GLU A 553 7.73 16.77 10.03
CA GLU A 553 8.23 18.13 10.25
C GLU A 553 7.28 18.93 11.15
N VAL A 554 7.83 19.53 12.19
CA VAL A 554 7.14 20.42 13.13
C VAL A 554 7.78 21.80 13.03
N ALA A 555 7.08 22.74 12.40
CA ALA A 555 7.62 24.08 12.14
C ALA A 555 7.98 24.88 13.41
N ALA A 556 7.22 24.69 14.48
CA ALA A 556 7.42 25.37 15.77
C ALA A 556 7.17 24.40 16.94
N PRO A 557 8.17 23.58 17.31
CA PRO A 557 8.00 22.58 18.36
C PRO A 557 7.90 23.24 19.75
N ALA A 558 6.91 22.84 20.55
CA ALA A 558 6.80 23.28 21.94
C ALA A 558 7.98 22.75 22.79
N ALA A 559 8.51 23.59 23.68
CA ALA A 559 9.53 23.17 24.63
C ALA A 559 8.96 22.14 25.64
N GLY A 560 9.74 21.09 25.94
CA GLY A 560 9.33 20.05 26.89
C GLY A 560 9.75 18.64 26.48
N ALA A 561 9.10 17.65 27.09
CA ALA A 561 9.32 16.24 26.77
C ALA A 561 8.47 15.82 25.57
N TRP A 562 9.07 15.02 24.68
CA TRP A 562 8.46 14.50 23.47
C TRP A 562 8.69 13.00 23.37
N VAL A 563 7.77 12.32 22.68
CA VAL A 563 7.91 10.90 22.32
C VAL A 563 7.62 10.75 20.83
N ALA A 564 8.51 10.07 20.11
CA ALA A 564 8.32 9.65 18.74
C ALA A 564 8.15 8.13 18.70
N VAL A 565 7.20 7.63 17.92
CA VAL A 565 6.88 6.20 17.84
C VAL A 565 6.53 5.82 16.42
N VAL A 566 7.13 4.75 15.90
CA VAL A 566 6.70 4.10 14.67
C VAL A 566 5.91 2.85 15.04
N ALA A 567 4.59 2.84 14.80
CA ALA A 567 3.75 1.73 15.23
C ALA A 567 2.54 1.45 14.33
N ASP A 568 2.04 0.22 14.44
CA ASP A 568 0.71 -0.21 14.04
C ASP A 568 0.03 -0.81 15.28
N GLY A 569 -0.75 -0.02 16.02
CA GLY A 569 -1.34 -0.44 17.29
C GLY A 569 -0.28 -0.83 18.33
N ASP A 570 -0.29 -2.11 18.73
CA ASP A 570 0.64 -2.68 19.71
C ASP A 570 1.99 -3.12 19.11
N ARG A 571 2.11 -3.14 17.78
CA ARG A 571 3.37 -3.44 17.09
C ARG A 571 4.18 -2.15 16.97
N VAL A 572 5.10 -1.94 17.91
CA VAL A 572 6.06 -0.83 17.92
C VAL A 572 7.35 -1.27 17.22
N LEU A 573 7.77 -0.53 16.20
CA LEU A 573 9.00 -0.78 15.43
C LEU A 573 10.17 0.09 15.90
N ALA A 574 9.88 1.33 16.32
CA ALA A 574 10.88 2.23 16.87
C ALA A 574 10.23 3.19 17.86
N CYS A 575 10.98 3.63 18.86
CA CYS A 575 10.48 4.55 19.86
C CYS A 575 11.63 5.34 20.49
N GLU A 576 11.47 6.67 20.51
CA GLU A 576 12.44 7.58 21.10
C GLU A 576 11.75 8.58 22.04
N ARG A 577 12.34 8.78 23.23
CA ARG A 577 11.99 9.90 24.11
C ARG A 577 13.08 10.97 24.06
N PHE A 578 12.71 12.22 23.79
CA PHE A 578 13.64 13.32 23.70
C PHE A 578 13.08 14.61 24.31
N ARG A 579 13.90 15.67 24.36
CA ARG A 579 13.50 16.98 24.87
C ARG A 579 13.76 18.06 23.84
N VAL A 580 12.81 19.00 23.76
CA VAL A 580 12.93 20.25 23.02
C VAL A 580 13.21 21.37 24.02
N SER A 581 14.32 22.10 23.85
CA SER A 581 14.66 23.22 24.74
C SER A 581 13.89 24.50 24.39
N ALA A 582 13.72 25.40 25.37
CA ALA A 582 13.07 26.68 25.16
C ALA A 582 13.89 27.66 24.31
N SER A 583 15.22 27.57 24.38
CA SER A 583 16.16 28.41 23.65
C SER A 583 17.12 27.55 22.83
N GLN A 584 17.75 28.18 21.83
CA GLN A 584 18.81 27.57 21.05
C GLN A 584 19.96 27.11 21.98
N PRO A 585 20.55 25.91 21.74
CA PRO A 585 21.72 25.46 22.46
C PRO A 585 22.93 26.38 22.26
N ALA A 586 23.86 26.40 23.21
CA ALA A 586 25.12 27.10 23.03
C ALA A 586 25.90 26.54 21.82
N GLN A 587 26.45 27.45 21.01
CA GLN A 587 27.30 27.13 19.87
C GLN A 587 28.57 26.41 20.34
N TRP A 588 29.05 25.49 19.51
CA TRP A 588 30.33 24.85 19.72
C TRP A 588 31.48 25.85 19.46
N THR A 589 32.39 25.94 20.42
CA THR A 589 33.63 26.72 20.30
C THR A 589 34.81 25.76 20.50
N PRO A 590 35.69 25.59 19.51
CA PRO A 590 36.91 24.81 19.71
C PRO A 590 37.79 25.51 20.74
N THR A 591 38.27 24.75 21.72
CA THR A 591 39.16 25.24 22.78
C THR A 591 40.64 25.09 22.44
N GLU A 592 40.99 24.34 21.39
CA GLU A 592 42.38 23.95 21.09
C GLU A 592 42.79 24.22 19.62
N PRO A 593 43.98 24.80 19.36
CA PRO A 593 44.49 25.08 18.01
C PRO A 593 44.62 23.82 17.13
N ASP A 594 45.09 22.71 17.70
CA ASP A 594 45.36 21.44 17.01
C ASP A 594 44.18 20.45 17.04
N ALA A 595 42.96 20.94 17.24
CA ALA A 595 41.78 20.08 17.27
C ALA A 595 41.53 19.39 15.91
N PRO A 596 40.94 18.18 15.90
CA PRO A 596 40.55 17.48 14.67
C PRO A 596 39.51 18.28 13.87
N ALA A 597 39.29 17.90 12.61
CA ALA A 597 38.21 18.50 11.80
C ALA A 597 36.85 18.37 12.51
N TRP A 598 36.57 17.18 13.04
CA TRP A 598 35.55 16.94 14.06
C TRP A 598 35.88 15.67 14.84
N THR A 599 35.30 15.52 16.02
CA THR A 599 35.42 14.30 16.83
C THR A 599 34.33 13.32 16.45
N ALA A 600 34.70 12.06 16.20
CA ALA A 600 33.74 10.98 15.99
C ALA A 600 33.02 10.65 17.32
N ARG A 601 31.68 10.60 17.26
CA ARG A 601 30.73 10.38 18.37
C ARG A 601 29.75 9.26 18.06
N LEU A 602 29.31 9.17 16.81
CA LEU A 602 28.48 8.09 16.30
C LEU A 602 29.35 7.09 15.54
N LYS A 603 28.77 5.92 15.25
CA LYS A 603 29.39 4.84 14.47
C LYS A 603 28.64 4.66 13.18
N TRP A 604 29.34 4.21 12.14
CA TRP A 604 28.68 3.62 10.99
C TRP A 604 28.15 2.25 11.41
N GLU A 605 26.83 2.13 11.47
CA GLU A 605 26.02 0.97 11.79
C GLU A 605 24.83 0.96 10.81
N ARG A 606 24.01 -0.10 10.81
CA ARG A 606 22.93 -0.23 9.83
C ARG A 606 21.99 0.97 9.81
N ASP A 607 21.65 1.50 10.98
CA ASP A 607 20.76 2.63 11.18
C ASP A 607 21.29 3.96 10.59
N THR A 608 22.57 4.24 10.78
CA THR A 608 23.25 5.44 10.27
C THR A 608 23.60 5.33 8.78
N GLU A 609 23.84 4.11 8.27
CA GLU A 609 23.89 3.85 6.83
C GLU A 609 22.51 4.08 6.18
N ASN A 610 21.44 3.60 6.81
CA ASN A 610 20.08 3.87 6.34
C ASN A 610 19.75 5.37 6.38
N LEU A 611 20.20 6.11 7.40
CA LEU A 611 20.03 7.56 7.46
C LEU A 611 20.84 8.28 6.39
N TYR A 612 22.05 7.81 6.07
CA TYR A 612 22.83 8.34 4.94
C TYR A 612 22.10 8.13 3.61
N ALA A 613 21.55 6.94 3.39
CA ALA A 613 20.73 6.66 2.23
C ALA A 613 19.48 7.55 2.18
N ALA A 614 18.78 7.74 3.31
CA ALA A 614 17.65 8.65 3.42
C ALA A 614 18.02 10.10 3.05
N PHE A 615 19.16 10.57 3.54
CA PHE A 615 19.70 11.89 3.22
C PHE A 615 19.95 12.06 1.72
N VAL A 616 20.67 11.12 1.09
CA VAL A 616 20.95 11.17 -0.35
C VAL A 616 19.66 11.08 -1.17
N ALA A 617 18.75 10.18 -0.80
CA ALA A 617 17.48 10.01 -1.50
C ALA A 617 16.62 11.27 -1.45
N GLN A 618 16.48 11.89 -0.27
CA GLN A 618 15.73 13.13 -0.15
C GLN A 618 16.41 14.28 -0.89
N LEU A 619 17.74 14.36 -0.87
CA LEU A 619 18.47 15.42 -1.56
C LEU A 619 18.15 15.46 -3.07
N PHE A 620 17.92 14.30 -3.67
CA PHE A 620 17.59 14.14 -5.09
C PHE A 620 16.12 13.78 -5.36
N ASN A 621 15.24 14.03 -4.39
CA ASN A 621 13.81 13.71 -4.49
C ASN A 621 13.03 14.85 -5.18
N PHE A 622 12.85 14.71 -6.50
CA PHE A 622 11.97 15.54 -7.31
C PHE A 622 11.37 14.69 -8.45
N PRO A 623 10.28 15.10 -9.12
CA PRO A 623 9.64 14.30 -10.17
C PRO A 623 10.65 13.78 -11.21
N PRO A 624 10.65 12.49 -11.58
CA PRO A 624 11.69 11.89 -12.43
C PRO A 624 11.71 12.45 -13.87
N ASP A 625 10.59 12.99 -14.34
CA ASP A 625 10.43 13.67 -15.62
C ASP A 625 10.90 15.14 -15.60
N GLU A 626 11.19 15.69 -14.42
CA GLU A 626 11.75 17.03 -14.28
C GLU A 626 13.27 17.02 -14.50
N ASP A 627 13.71 17.66 -15.60
CA ASP A 627 15.12 17.91 -15.88
C ASP A 627 15.66 19.09 -15.06
N ARG A 628 15.75 18.88 -13.75
CA ARG A 628 16.28 19.87 -12.80
C ARG A 628 17.78 19.69 -12.59
N THR A 629 18.51 20.79 -12.76
CA THR A 629 19.94 20.90 -12.41
C THR A 629 20.15 21.96 -11.35
N TRP A 630 21.24 21.81 -10.60
CA TRP A 630 21.70 22.77 -9.60
C TRP A 630 23.03 23.34 -10.05
N THR A 631 23.25 24.62 -9.76
CA THR A 631 24.50 25.31 -10.14
C THR A 631 25.71 24.69 -9.45
N ASN A 632 25.57 24.27 -8.19
CA ASN A 632 26.58 23.53 -7.43
C ASN A 632 25.93 22.75 -6.28
N LEU A 633 26.73 21.94 -5.57
CA LEU A 633 26.26 21.15 -4.43
C LEU A 633 25.78 22.06 -3.29
N GLN A 634 26.39 23.22 -3.12
CA GLN A 634 26.02 24.18 -2.09
C GLN A 634 24.57 24.67 -2.24
N ALA A 635 24.16 25.06 -3.46
CA ALA A 635 22.79 25.49 -3.75
C ALA A 635 21.76 24.39 -3.41
N LEU A 636 22.12 23.13 -3.68
CA LEU A 636 21.28 21.99 -3.38
C LEU A 636 21.16 21.73 -1.86
N LEU A 637 22.27 21.78 -1.11
CA LEU A 637 22.28 21.57 0.34
C LEU A 637 21.55 22.67 1.11
N GLN A 638 21.42 23.89 0.55
CA GLN A 638 20.68 24.99 1.17
C GLN A 638 19.15 24.92 0.95
N ASP A 639 18.64 24.05 0.06
CA ASP A 639 17.20 23.92 -0.13
C ASP A 639 16.57 23.18 1.07
N PRO A 640 15.71 23.84 1.87
CA PRO A 640 15.08 23.23 3.05
C PRO A 640 14.16 22.07 2.71
N LYS A 641 13.71 21.95 1.45
CA LYS A 641 12.91 20.81 0.99
C LYS A 641 13.77 19.58 0.71
N GLN A 642 15.04 19.76 0.34
CA GLN A 642 15.92 18.65 -0.07
C GLN A 642 16.87 18.19 1.03
N ASN A 643 17.29 19.07 1.93
CA ASN A 643 18.27 18.71 2.96
C ASN A 643 17.62 18.38 4.32
N LEU A 644 17.50 17.09 4.63
CA LEU A 644 17.03 16.59 5.93
C LEU A 644 17.86 17.11 7.13
N LEU A 645 19.14 17.41 6.90
CA LEU A 645 20.14 17.81 7.90
C LEU A 645 20.47 19.31 7.84
N LEU A 646 19.62 20.11 7.19
CA LEU A 646 19.76 21.56 7.18
C LEU A 646 19.74 22.10 8.62
N ASN A 647 20.77 22.85 8.98
CA ASN A 647 21.01 23.44 10.29
C ASN A 647 20.99 22.43 11.45
N HIS A 648 21.41 21.18 11.18
CA HIS A 648 21.41 20.09 12.16
C HIS A 648 22.21 20.40 13.44
N LEU A 649 23.29 21.17 13.33
CA LEU A 649 24.11 21.60 14.47
C LEU A 649 23.53 22.80 15.22
N SER A 650 22.53 23.47 14.62
CA SER A 650 21.94 24.72 15.10
C SER A 650 22.94 25.87 15.14
N GLU A 651 23.79 26.01 14.12
CA GLU A 651 24.83 27.04 14.06
C GLU A 651 24.73 27.92 12.80
N GLY A 652 23.76 27.68 11.92
CA GLY A 652 23.71 28.30 10.59
C GLY A 652 24.81 27.77 9.67
N GLU A 653 25.32 26.57 9.98
CA GLU A 653 26.57 26.04 9.46
C GLU A 653 26.56 25.79 7.94
N ASP A 654 25.39 25.51 7.37
CA ASP A 654 25.24 25.26 5.94
C ASP A 654 25.38 26.52 5.10
N ALA A 655 25.07 27.70 5.65
CA ALA A 655 25.18 28.96 4.91
C ALA A 655 26.64 29.39 4.70
N ALA A 656 27.57 28.85 5.48
CA ALA A 656 28.99 29.22 5.48
C ALA A 656 29.87 28.34 4.58
N LEU A 657 29.27 27.46 3.77
CA LEU A 657 29.98 26.49 2.94
C LEU A 657 30.04 26.92 1.48
N GLU A 658 31.11 26.51 0.79
CA GLU A 658 31.30 26.63 -0.65
C GLU A 658 31.73 25.26 -1.20
N LEU A 659 30.82 24.56 -1.86
CA LEU A 659 31.00 23.18 -2.31
C LEU A 659 30.69 23.04 -3.80
N GLU A 660 31.75 22.84 -4.59
CA GLU A 660 31.71 22.73 -6.06
C GLU A 660 32.44 21.45 -6.51
N PRO A 661 31.87 20.26 -6.22
CA PRO A 661 32.51 19.00 -6.58
C PRO A 661 32.44 18.73 -8.10
N ASP A 662 33.43 18.01 -8.63
CA ASP A 662 33.27 17.28 -9.89
C ASP A 662 32.67 15.87 -9.65
N CYS A 663 32.57 15.06 -10.71
CA CYS A 663 32.00 13.70 -10.59
C CYS A 663 32.75 12.81 -9.59
N ALA A 664 34.06 12.97 -9.44
CA ALA A 664 34.86 12.19 -8.52
C ALA A 664 34.72 12.67 -7.06
N ASP A 665 34.54 13.98 -6.88
CA ASP A 665 34.39 14.60 -5.57
C ASP A 665 33.00 14.38 -4.97
N LEU A 666 31.94 14.38 -5.78
CA LEU A 666 30.55 14.37 -5.29
C LEU A 666 30.26 13.24 -4.29
N PRO A 667 30.60 11.96 -4.55
CA PRO A 667 30.39 10.89 -3.56
C PRO A 667 31.07 11.19 -2.22
N TYR A 668 32.32 11.67 -2.26
CA TYR A 668 33.09 11.98 -1.05
C TYR A 668 32.53 13.20 -0.33
N PHE A 669 32.11 14.24 -1.06
CA PHE A 669 31.54 15.45 -0.45
C PHE A 669 30.24 15.13 0.29
N LEU A 670 29.35 14.32 -0.31
CA LEU A 670 28.11 13.88 0.33
C LEU A 670 28.39 13.08 1.61
N ARG A 671 29.29 12.08 1.53
CA ARG A 671 29.66 11.24 2.67
C ARG A 671 30.34 12.05 3.77
N THR A 672 31.19 13.00 3.40
CA THR A 672 31.93 13.88 4.31
C THR A 672 30.99 14.85 5.03
N TYR A 673 30.09 15.51 4.27
CA TYR A 673 29.07 16.40 4.81
C TYR A 673 28.20 15.68 5.83
N PHE A 674 27.68 14.51 5.48
CA PHE A 674 26.85 13.71 6.37
C PHE A 674 27.62 13.28 7.63
N ALA A 675 28.87 12.79 7.46
CA ALA A 675 29.69 12.36 8.57
C ALA A 675 30.02 13.49 9.55
N TRP A 676 30.28 14.70 9.04
CA TRP A 676 30.50 15.88 9.87
C TRP A 676 29.24 16.26 10.66
N LYS A 677 28.08 16.32 10.00
CA LYS A 677 26.79 16.66 10.66
C LYS A 677 26.45 15.71 11.80
N LEU A 678 26.66 14.41 11.60
CA LEU A 678 26.32 13.37 12.57
C LEU A 678 27.48 13.07 13.55
N GLY A 679 28.67 13.59 13.29
CA GLY A 679 29.89 13.25 14.03
C GLY A 679 30.27 11.77 13.86
N LEU A 680 30.24 11.25 12.64
CA LEU A 680 30.69 9.90 12.29
C LEU A 680 32.19 9.91 11.92
N PRO A 681 32.91 8.79 12.09
CA PRO A 681 34.28 8.70 11.60
C PRO A 681 34.31 8.75 10.07
N LEU A 682 35.35 9.38 9.54
CA LEU A 682 35.56 9.51 8.10
C LEU A 682 37.04 9.36 7.78
N ALA A 683 37.31 8.65 6.69
CA ALA A 683 38.63 8.48 6.13
C ALA A 683 38.55 8.43 4.61
N PHE A 684 39.64 8.83 3.95
CA PHE A 684 39.83 8.68 2.51
C PHE A 684 41.30 8.40 2.19
N ARG A 685 41.57 7.78 1.05
CA ARG A 685 42.92 7.44 0.60
C ARG A 685 43.30 8.19 -0.66
N ARG A 686 44.60 8.48 -0.77
CA ARG A 686 45.20 8.92 -2.03
C ARG A 686 45.61 7.70 -2.85
N CYS A 687 45.22 7.66 -4.11
CA CYS A 687 45.44 6.51 -4.98
C CYS A 687 46.25 6.88 -6.21
N SER A 688 46.90 5.89 -6.81
CA SER A 688 47.47 6.01 -8.16
C SER A 688 46.35 6.00 -9.22
N ARG A 689 46.64 6.48 -10.42
CA ARG A 689 45.66 6.48 -11.52
C ARG A 689 45.48 5.12 -12.21
N GLY A 690 46.28 4.12 -11.87
CA GLY A 690 46.36 2.84 -12.60
C GLY A 690 47.05 2.99 -13.96
N ARG A 691 47.28 1.86 -14.64
CA ARG A 691 47.74 1.76 -16.03
C ARG A 691 47.27 0.43 -16.63
N GLU A 692 47.44 0.24 -17.93
CA GLU A 692 47.06 -1.01 -18.59
C GLU A 692 47.66 -2.23 -17.87
N GLY A 693 46.79 -3.18 -17.52
CA GLY A 693 47.07 -4.39 -16.78
C GLY A 693 47.37 -4.22 -15.28
N VAL A 694 47.34 -3.00 -14.75
CA VAL A 694 47.64 -2.69 -13.35
C VAL A 694 46.60 -1.72 -12.78
N PRO A 695 45.67 -2.20 -11.96
CA PRO A 695 44.60 -1.35 -11.45
C PRO A 695 45.13 -0.29 -10.47
N PRO A 696 44.34 0.77 -10.21
CA PRO A 696 44.63 1.74 -9.16
C PRO A 696 44.93 1.05 -7.82
N SER A 697 45.90 1.59 -7.10
CA SER A 697 46.29 1.18 -5.75
C SER A 697 46.39 2.41 -4.85
N CYS A 698 46.04 2.25 -3.57
CA CYS A 698 45.91 3.35 -2.63
C CYS A 698 46.92 3.28 -1.47
N GLY A 699 47.33 4.45 -0.98
CA GLY A 699 48.20 4.58 0.18
C GLY A 699 47.44 4.61 1.51
N ASP A 700 48.06 5.20 2.52
CA ASP A 700 47.49 5.32 3.88
C ASP A 700 46.24 6.20 3.93
N MET A 701 45.42 5.97 4.96
CA MET A 701 44.20 6.72 5.21
C MET A 701 44.49 8.11 5.78
N ASN A 702 43.87 9.12 5.21
CA ASN A 702 43.71 10.45 5.80
C ASN A 702 42.36 10.47 6.50
N THR A 703 42.27 11.02 7.71
CA THR A 703 41.06 10.90 8.54
C THR A 703 40.58 12.24 9.06
N ASN A 704 39.31 12.34 9.47
CA ASN A 704 38.76 13.54 10.11
C ASN A 704 39.43 13.91 11.45
N LEU A 705 40.30 13.03 11.97
CA LEU A 705 41.11 13.29 13.16
C LEU A 705 42.36 14.11 12.88
N THR A 706 42.73 14.28 11.60
CA THR A 706 43.83 15.15 11.20
C THR A 706 43.52 16.60 11.62
N PRO A 707 44.45 17.29 12.31
CA PRO A 707 44.29 18.71 12.63
C PRO A 707 44.12 19.57 11.38
N VAL A 708 43.15 20.49 11.40
CA VAL A 708 42.86 21.42 10.30
C VAL A 708 42.60 22.82 10.84
N ALA A 709 42.84 23.84 10.01
CA ALA A 709 42.59 25.23 10.35
C ALA A 709 41.09 25.56 10.40
N GLY A 710 40.69 26.42 11.34
CA GLY A 710 39.34 26.99 11.45
C GLY A 710 38.97 27.33 12.89
N GLU A 711 38.25 28.43 13.07
CA GLU A 711 37.71 28.89 14.36
C GLU A 711 36.31 28.33 14.63
N THR A 712 35.57 28.01 13.57
CA THR A 712 34.22 27.41 13.66
C THR A 712 34.19 25.96 13.18
N SER A 713 33.11 25.24 13.50
CA SER A 713 32.86 23.88 13.00
C SER A 713 32.81 23.85 11.47
N ALA A 714 32.12 24.83 10.86
CA ALA A 714 31.98 24.93 9.41
C ALA A 714 33.32 25.23 8.70
N GLU A 715 34.16 26.11 9.27
CA GLU A 715 35.47 26.41 8.71
C GLU A 715 36.42 25.20 8.75
N ARG A 716 36.40 24.44 9.85
CA ARG A 716 37.20 23.21 9.98
C ARG A 716 36.73 22.14 8.99
N PHE A 717 35.42 21.98 8.85
CA PHE A 717 34.85 21.14 7.81
C PHE A 717 35.29 21.57 6.41
N ALA A 718 35.20 22.86 6.07
CA ALA A 718 35.62 23.38 4.78
C ALA A 718 37.12 23.13 4.51
N SER A 719 37.98 23.30 5.53
CA SER A 719 39.41 22.95 5.44
C SER A 719 39.63 21.46 5.19
N PHE A 720 38.86 20.59 5.85
CA PHE A 720 38.95 19.16 5.64
C PHE A 720 38.44 18.73 4.26
N VAL A 721 37.32 19.27 3.79
CA VAL A 721 36.77 18.96 2.44
C VAL A 721 37.73 19.39 1.34
N ARG A 722 38.43 20.52 1.46
CA ARG A 722 39.52 20.88 0.52
C ARG A 722 40.63 19.83 0.50
N MET A 723 40.96 19.23 1.64
CA MET A 723 41.93 18.13 1.71
C MET A 723 41.43 16.89 0.98
N VAL A 724 40.13 16.55 1.13
CA VAL A 724 39.47 15.47 0.38
C VAL A 724 39.57 15.74 -1.12
N ALA A 725 39.11 16.90 -1.60
CA ALA A 725 39.13 17.29 -3.02
C ALA A 725 40.53 17.22 -3.63
N SER A 726 41.57 17.62 -2.87
CA SER A 726 42.96 17.52 -3.33
C SER A 726 43.52 16.11 -3.40
N GLY A 727 42.89 15.14 -2.73
CA GLY A 727 43.41 13.79 -2.54
C GLY A 727 42.67 12.70 -3.31
N VAL A 728 41.39 12.92 -3.64
CA VAL A 728 40.57 11.95 -4.38
C VAL A 728 40.50 12.32 -5.86
N HIS A 729 40.25 11.31 -6.69
CA HIS A 729 39.99 11.45 -8.11
C HIS A 729 39.24 10.21 -8.61
N SER A 730 38.80 10.19 -9.87
CA SER A 730 37.96 9.08 -10.37
C SER A 730 38.60 7.69 -10.32
N ALA A 731 39.93 7.56 -10.27
CA ALA A 731 40.59 6.26 -10.06
C ALA A 731 40.50 5.73 -8.60
N THR A 732 40.19 6.57 -7.62
CA THR A 732 40.12 6.20 -6.20
C THR A 732 39.02 5.15 -5.95
N ALA A 733 37.91 5.24 -6.67
CA ALA A 733 36.81 4.27 -6.60
C ALA A 733 36.96 3.07 -7.56
N ARG A 734 38.03 2.99 -8.37
CA ARG A 734 38.21 1.99 -9.44
C ARG A 734 39.31 0.96 -9.16
N THR A 735 39.75 0.86 -7.92
CA THR A 735 40.72 -0.15 -7.46
C THR A 735 40.25 -1.58 -7.73
N ALA A 736 41.17 -2.53 -7.63
CA ALA A 736 40.86 -3.95 -7.82
C ALA A 736 39.74 -4.41 -6.85
N PRO A 737 38.76 -5.22 -7.30
CA PRO A 737 37.63 -5.64 -6.47
C PRO A 737 37.98 -6.33 -5.14
N ALA A 738 39.13 -7.03 -5.10
CA ALA A 738 39.58 -7.79 -3.94
C ALA A 738 40.53 -7.01 -3.01
N ASP A 739 40.86 -5.77 -3.34
CA ASP A 739 41.75 -4.95 -2.52
C ASP A 739 41.04 -4.50 -1.23
N ASP A 740 41.72 -4.62 -0.10
CA ASP A 740 41.24 -4.16 1.22
C ASP A 740 41.61 -2.70 1.48
N ALA A 741 42.65 -2.19 0.82
CA ALA A 741 43.15 -0.83 0.99
C ALA A 741 42.35 0.17 0.15
N THR A 742 41.02 0.14 0.24
CA THR A 742 40.11 0.93 -0.60
C THR A 742 39.06 1.64 0.23
N ASP A 743 38.57 2.80 -0.23
CA ASP A 743 37.51 3.55 0.46
C ASP A 743 36.11 2.99 0.16
N VAL A 744 35.98 2.30 -0.97
CA VAL A 744 34.74 1.66 -1.44
C VAL A 744 35.02 0.23 -1.90
N TYR A 745 34.02 -0.65 -1.85
CA TYR A 745 34.14 -2.06 -2.21
C TYR A 745 32.91 -2.57 -2.97
N PRO A 746 33.07 -3.59 -3.85
CA PRO A 746 31.98 -4.07 -4.69
C PRO A 746 30.90 -4.80 -3.88
N VAL A 747 29.66 -4.66 -4.33
CA VAL A 747 28.47 -5.23 -3.70
C VAL A 747 27.69 -6.12 -4.65
N ASP A 748 26.68 -6.81 -4.12
CA ASP A 748 25.79 -7.64 -4.91
C ASP A 748 24.74 -6.80 -5.66
N LEU A 749 24.10 -7.38 -6.68
CA LEU A 749 23.03 -6.74 -7.44
C LEU A 749 21.67 -7.07 -6.81
N THR A 750 21.37 -6.40 -5.69
CA THR A 750 20.10 -6.49 -4.95
C THR A 750 19.67 -5.10 -4.50
N ARG A 751 18.37 -4.86 -4.26
CA ARG A 751 17.91 -3.54 -3.81
C ARG A 751 18.50 -3.17 -2.45
N GLU A 752 18.67 -4.14 -1.56
CA GLU A 752 19.23 -3.96 -0.23
C GLU A 752 20.72 -3.60 -0.25
N ALA A 753 21.45 -4.03 -1.29
CA ALA A 753 22.87 -3.68 -1.46
C ALA A 753 23.06 -2.36 -2.23
N LEU A 754 22.10 -2.00 -3.08
CA LEU A 754 22.12 -0.83 -3.95
C LEU A 754 21.28 0.31 -3.35
N LEU A 755 21.59 0.68 -2.10
CA LEU A 755 20.93 1.78 -1.41
C LEU A 755 21.34 3.14 -2.01
N PRO A 756 20.49 4.18 -1.89
CA PRO A 756 20.93 5.55 -2.11
C PRO A 756 22.24 5.87 -1.38
N GLY A 757 23.15 6.57 -2.04
CA GLY A 757 24.51 6.81 -1.53
C GLY A 757 25.56 5.77 -1.98
N THR A 758 25.15 4.65 -2.56
CA THR A 758 26.04 3.67 -3.22
C THR A 758 26.74 4.33 -4.40
N VAL A 759 28.04 4.11 -4.56
CA VAL A 759 28.85 4.69 -5.63
C VAL A 759 28.82 3.76 -6.84
N PHE A 760 28.59 4.30 -8.03
CA PHE A 760 28.86 3.59 -9.28
C PHE A 760 30.13 4.15 -9.90
N ALA A 761 31.12 3.29 -10.12
CA ALA A 761 32.37 3.66 -10.76
C ALA A 761 32.41 3.07 -12.17
N ASP A 762 32.38 3.92 -13.19
CA ASP A 762 32.50 3.45 -14.57
C ASP A 762 33.97 3.05 -14.90
N PRO A 763 34.24 2.38 -16.02
CA PRO A 763 35.62 2.03 -16.38
C PRO A 763 36.48 3.22 -16.85
N TYR A 764 35.87 4.31 -17.32
CA TYR A 764 36.55 5.42 -18.00
C TYR A 764 36.84 6.64 -17.13
N GLY A 765 36.42 6.62 -15.86
CA GLY A 765 36.70 7.66 -14.87
C GLY A 765 35.54 8.61 -14.56
N HIS A 766 34.30 8.19 -14.80
CA HIS A 766 33.09 8.87 -14.34
C HIS A 766 32.48 8.13 -13.13
N LEU A 767 32.10 8.88 -12.09
CA LEU A 767 31.43 8.34 -10.91
C LEU A 767 30.02 8.91 -10.79
N LEU A 768 29.09 8.05 -10.38
CA LEU A 768 27.73 8.43 -9.99
C LEU A 768 27.44 7.95 -8.57
N VAL A 769 26.41 8.52 -7.96
CA VAL A 769 25.87 8.08 -6.67
C VAL A 769 24.43 7.64 -6.89
N ILE A 770 24.02 6.46 -6.41
CA ILE A 770 22.60 6.08 -6.45
C ILE A 770 21.80 7.12 -5.67
N ALA A 771 20.80 7.71 -6.32
CA ALA A 771 19.91 8.70 -5.75
C ALA A 771 18.62 8.04 -5.25
N SER A 772 17.96 7.23 -6.07
CA SER A 772 16.72 6.59 -5.69
C SER A 772 16.33 5.43 -6.60
N TRP A 773 15.47 4.56 -6.08
CA TRP A 773 14.66 3.65 -6.88
C TRP A 773 13.30 4.30 -7.13
N VAL A 774 12.85 4.31 -8.38
CA VAL A 774 11.47 4.62 -8.75
C VAL A 774 10.74 3.29 -8.90
N PRO A 775 9.83 2.94 -7.97
CA PRO A 775 9.07 1.70 -8.05
C PRO A 775 8.27 1.61 -9.34
N GLN A 776 8.15 0.40 -9.89
CA GLN A 776 7.34 0.17 -11.09
C GLN A 776 5.87 0.52 -10.82
N PRO A 777 5.25 1.44 -11.59
CA PRO A 777 3.84 1.75 -11.47
C PRO A 777 2.96 0.71 -12.21
N ALA A 778 1.65 0.77 -11.99
CA ALA A 778 0.70 -0.08 -12.73
C ALA A 778 0.69 0.38 -14.19
N GLY A 779 1.00 -0.53 -15.10
CA GLY A 779 1.02 -0.22 -16.53
C GLY A 779 2.27 0.49 -17.05
N GLY A 780 3.30 0.70 -16.23
CA GLY A 780 4.55 1.34 -16.62
C GLY A 780 5.80 0.61 -16.13
N TYR A 781 6.94 1.29 -16.17
CA TYR A 781 8.25 0.75 -15.82
C TYR A 781 8.86 1.49 -14.61
N GLY A 782 9.61 0.78 -13.79
CA GLY A 782 10.42 1.33 -12.71
C GLY A 782 11.81 1.73 -13.21
N MET A 783 12.54 2.50 -12.40
CA MET A 783 13.84 3.04 -12.77
C MET A 783 14.80 3.04 -11.59
N LEU A 784 16.09 2.89 -11.88
CA LEU A 784 17.16 3.28 -10.97
C LEU A 784 17.67 4.67 -11.38
N ILE A 785 17.77 5.58 -10.43
CA ILE A 785 18.24 6.95 -10.64
C ILE A 785 19.56 7.14 -9.90
N GLY A 786 20.58 7.63 -10.61
CA GLY A 786 21.81 8.15 -10.04
C GLY A 786 21.84 9.67 -10.02
N ALA A 787 22.81 10.22 -9.30
CA ALA A 787 23.18 11.62 -9.31
C ALA A 787 24.67 11.75 -9.66
N GLU A 788 25.00 12.82 -10.37
CA GLU A 788 26.36 13.15 -10.75
C GLU A 788 26.61 14.65 -10.67
N ALA A 789 27.89 14.99 -10.60
CA ALA A 789 28.40 16.34 -10.72
C ALA A 789 29.22 16.47 -12.00
N GLN A 790 29.20 17.64 -12.61
CA GLN A 790 29.99 17.97 -13.80
C GLN A 790 31.24 18.78 -13.43
N PRO A 791 32.25 18.84 -14.31
CA PRO A 791 33.43 19.69 -14.09
C PRO A 791 33.11 21.19 -13.97
N ASP A 792 31.95 21.65 -14.45
CA ASP A 792 31.44 23.01 -14.28
C ASP A 792 30.73 23.23 -12.93
N GLY A 793 30.77 22.23 -12.03
CA GLY A 793 30.13 22.24 -10.72
C GLY A 793 28.66 21.83 -10.73
N THR A 794 28.02 21.73 -11.90
CA THR A 794 26.57 21.48 -11.97
C THR A 794 26.20 20.08 -11.48
N ILE A 795 25.13 19.99 -10.69
CA ILE A 795 24.62 18.74 -10.12
C ILE A 795 23.31 18.37 -10.79
N GLY A 796 23.15 17.09 -11.14
CA GLY A 796 21.90 16.58 -11.72
C GLY A 796 21.73 15.08 -11.54
N ARG A 797 20.57 14.57 -11.98
CA ARG A 797 20.24 13.13 -11.93
C ARG A 797 20.42 12.46 -13.28
N ARG A 798 20.60 11.16 -13.26
CA ARG A 798 20.70 10.28 -14.43
C ARG A 798 19.90 9.02 -14.24
N ARG A 799 19.13 8.65 -15.24
CA ARG A 799 18.54 7.31 -15.32
C ARG A 799 19.62 6.25 -15.57
N PHE A 800 19.46 5.09 -14.94
CA PHE A 800 20.22 3.90 -15.28
C PHE A 800 19.88 3.38 -16.67
N TRP A 801 20.90 3.29 -17.53
CA TRP A 801 20.87 2.57 -18.81
C TRP A 801 22.31 2.41 -19.32
N GLU A 802 22.49 1.61 -20.38
CA GLU A 802 23.82 1.25 -20.90
C GLU A 802 24.69 2.42 -21.34
N GLY A 803 24.11 3.57 -21.71
CA GLY A 803 24.88 4.74 -22.16
C GLY A 803 25.27 5.71 -21.06
N THR A 804 24.79 5.55 -19.84
CA THR A 804 25.18 6.40 -18.70
C THR A 804 25.91 5.62 -17.61
N PHE A 805 25.49 4.38 -17.33
CA PHE A 805 26.14 3.52 -16.35
C PHE A 805 27.03 2.51 -17.08
N LEU A 806 28.18 2.97 -17.56
CA LEU A 806 29.11 2.13 -18.33
C LEU A 806 29.74 1.06 -17.43
N PHE A 807 29.61 -0.20 -17.84
CA PHE A 807 30.13 -1.35 -17.08
C PHE A 807 31.00 -2.27 -17.95
N THR A 808 32.00 -2.87 -17.32
CA THR A 808 32.82 -3.97 -17.85
C THR A 808 33.01 -5.02 -16.75
N PRO A 809 32.80 -6.32 -17.05
CA PRO A 809 33.11 -7.38 -16.11
C PRO A 809 34.63 -7.63 -15.97
N GLU A 810 35.45 -7.09 -16.87
CA GLU A 810 36.90 -7.20 -16.81
C GLU A 810 37.50 -6.34 -15.69
N THR A 811 38.22 -7.00 -14.77
CA THR A 811 38.72 -6.35 -13.54
C THR A 811 40.23 -6.12 -13.53
N LYS A 812 40.90 -6.43 -14.65
CA LYS A 812 42.37 -6.36 -14.77
C LYS A 812 42.88 -4.92 -14.71
N ASP A 813 42.17 -3.99 -15.33
CA ASP A 813 42.59 -2.60 -15.45
C ASP A 813 41.91 -1.71 -14.41
N VAL A 814 40.65 -2.01 -14.09
CA VAL A 814 39.80 -1.24 -13.16
C VAL A 814 38.74 -2.15 -12.57
N GLY A 815 38.34 -1.92 -11.32
CA GLY A 815 37.13 -2.52 -10.77
C GLY A 815 35.92 -1.62 -10.99
N ALA A 816 35.25 -1.70 -12.15
CA ALA A 816 34.03 -0.92 -12.43
C ALA A 816 32.80 -1.43 -11.66
N GLY A 817 31.68 -0.70 -11.67
CA GLY A 817 30.38 -1.13 -11.13
C GLY A 817 29.99 -0.52 -9.78
N PHE A 818 29.01 -1.12 -9.11
CA PHE A 818 28.41 -0.62 -7.87
C PHE A 818 29.25 -0.95 -6.64
N LYS A 819 29.41 0.03 -5.75
CA LYS A 819 30.29 -0.05 -4.59
C LYS A 819 29.71 0.66 -3.38
N ALA A 820 29.73 -0.02 -2.23
CA ALA A 820 29.40 0.59 -0.95
C ALA A 820 30.65 1.20 -0.31
N TRP A 821 30.44 2.15 0.61
CA TRP A 821 31.49 2.74 1.44
C TRP A 821 32.05 1.71 2.42
N ARG A 822 33.37 1.57 2.47
CA ARG A 822 34.02 0.68 3.44
C ARG A 822 33.76 1.20 4.86
N PRO A 823 33.12 0.42 5.75
CA PRO A 823 32.78 0.87 7.09
C PRO A 823 34.05 1.19 7.90
N LEU A 824 33.97 2.27 8.67
CA LEU A 824 35.06 2.79 9.49
C LEU A 824 34.73 2.63 10.97
N VAL A 825 35.72 2.16 11.74
CA VAL A 825 35.63 1.96 13.18
C VAL A 825 36.57 2.92 13.86
N TYR A 826 36.03 3.73 14.78
CA TYR A 826 36.83 4.63 15.61
C TYR A 826 37.10 4.00 16.97
N ASP A 827 38.38 3.82 17.30
CA ASP A 827 38.82 3.51 18.66
C ASP A 827 39.06 4.81 19.42
N ALA A 828 38.18 5.12 20.38
CA ALA A 828 38.28 6.35 21.17
C ALA A 828 39.47 6.36 22.14
N LYS A 829 39.99 5.19 22.55
CA LYS A 829 41.13 5.09 23.46
C LYS A 829 42.43 5.35 22.72
N GLU A 830 42.61 4.68 21.58
CA GLU A 830 43.81 4.81 20.75
C GLU A 830 43.74 6.06 19.84
N LYS A 831 42.54 6.64 19.67
CA LYS A 831 42.24 7.74 18.77
C LYS A 831 42.61 7.42 17.31
N VAL A 832 42.37 6.19 16.89
CA VAL A 832 42.65 5.70 15.54
C VAL A 832 41.36 5.29 14.84
N ILE A 833 41.30 5.53 13.52
CA ILE A 833 40.24 5.02 12.66
C ILE A 833 40.81 3.87 11.82
N THR A 834 40.12 2.73 11.86
CA THR A 834 40.41 1.55 11.03
C THR A 834 39.24 1.27 10.07
N ALA A 835 39.50 0.54 8.99
CA ALA A 835 38.48 0.12 8.04
C ALA A 835 38.31 -1.40 8.08
N LEU A 836 37.07 -1.90 7.88
CA LEU A 836 36.79 -3.33 7.82
C LEU A 836 37.41 -3.96 6.58
N THR A 837 37.91 -5.19 6.71
CA THR A 837 38.39 -6.03 5.60
C THR A 837 37.25 -6.68 4.83
N ASN A 838 37.53 -7.14 3.60
CA ASN A 838 36.59 -7.86 2.76
C ASN A 838 36.11 -9.16 3.44
N ASP A 839 36.96 -9.82 4.22
CA ASP A 839 36.59 -11.05 4.95
C ASP A 839 35.68 -10.81 6.14
N GLU A 840 35.78 -9.64 6.80
CA GLU A 840 34.82 -9.18 7.79
C GLU A 840 33.48 -8.82 7.12
N LEU A 841 33.53 -8.09 6.00
CA LEU A 841 32.34 -7.67 5.25
C LEU A 841 31.52 -8.83 4.68
N LYS A 842 32.17 -9.89 4.18
CA LYS A 842 31.47 -11.12 3.74
C LYS A 842 30.61 -11.75 4.83
N LYS A 843 31.02 -11.60 6.10
CA LYS A 843 30.37 -12.18 7.27
C LYS A 843 29.45 -11.18 7.99
N SER A 844 29.44 -9.93 7.55
CA SER A 844 28.72 -8.86 8.23
C SER A 844 27.21 -9.08 8.21
N ARG A 845 26.58 -8.72 9.32
CA ARG A 845 25.14 -8.55 9.45
C ARG A 845 24.75 -7.06 9.54
N GLU A 846 25.67 -6.20 9.95
CA GLU A 846 25.43 -4.77 10.14
C GLU A 846 25.59 -3.94 8.85
N HIS A 847 26.49 -4.37 7.97
CA HIS A 847 26.85 -3.64 6.77
C HIS A 847 26.52 -4.44 5.52
N THR A 848 26.37 -3.74 4.39
CA THR A 848 26.30 -4.36 3.07
C THR A 848 27.46 -5.32 2.90
N ARG A 849 27.18 -6.53 2.39
CA ARG A 849 28.24 -7.54 2.26
C ARG A 849 29.09 -7.24 1.05
N TRP A 850 30.38 -7.47 1.18
CA TRP A 850 31.27 -7.53 0.02
C TRP A 850 30.81 -8.65 -0.91
N SER A 851 30.73 -8.36 -2.20
CA SER A 851 30.41 -9.35 -3.23
C SER A 851 31.05 -8.97 -4.56
N ASN A 852 31.58 -9.97 -5.26
CA ASN A 852 32.07 -9.84 -6.63
C ASN A 852 31.07 -10.35 -7.67
N ALA A 853 29.82 -10.64 -7.27
CA ALA A 853 28.82 -11.25 -8.14
C ALA A 853 28.52 -10.43 -9.41
N GLN A 854 28.62 -9.10 -9.33
CA GLN A 854 28.41 -8.21 -10.48
C GLN A 854 29.42 -8.41 -11.62
N TYR A 855 30.60 -8.95 -11.34
CA TYR A 855 31.64 -9.26 -12.35
C TYR A 855 31.47 -10.65 -12.97
N GLY A 856 30.52 -11.46 -12.46
CA GLY A 856 30.21 -12.77 -13.01
C GLY A 856 29.25 -12.67 -14.19
N GLY A 857 29.65 -13.21 -15.34
CA GLY A 857 28.83 -13.21 -16.56
C GLY A 857 29.28 -12.15 -17.57
N THR A 858 28.39 -11.82 -18.49
CA THR A 858 28.64 -10.84 -19.55
C THR A 858 28.18 -9.44 -19.16
N LYS A 859 28.60 -8.42 -19.92
CA LYS A 859 28.07 -7.05 -19.81
C LYS A 859 26.53 -7.02 -19.90
N ALA A 860 25.93 -7.80 -20.78
CA ALA A 860 24.47 -7.85 -20.94
C ALA A 860 23.76 -8.46 -19.72
N ASP A 861 24.37 -9.48 -19.09
CA ASP A 861 23.82 -10.09 -17.87
C ASP A 861 23.76 -9.08 -16.71
N PHE A 862 24.73 -8.17 -16.62
CA PHE A 862 24.72 -7.10 -15.63
C PHE A 862 23.50 -6.17 -15.80
N TYR A 863 23.27 -5.63 -17.00
CA TYR A 863 22.14 -4.72 -17.24
C TYR A 863 20.81 -5.43 -17.05
N ALA A 864 20.66 -6.65 -17.56
CA ALA A 864 19.43 -7.43 -17.38
C ALA A 864 19.09 -7.67 -15.89
N ARG A 865 20.10 -7.89 -15.04
CA ARG A 865 19.90 -8.04 -13.59
C ARG A 865 19.44 -6.74 -12.94
N VAL A 866 20.07 -5.61 -13.26
CA VAL A 866 19.67 -4.31 -12.69
C VAL A 866 18.29 -3.89 -13.18
N ASP A 867 17.98 -4.11 -14.46
CA ASP A 867 16.66 -3.84 -15.03
C ASP A 867 15.56 -4.66 -14.37
N ALA A 868 15.84 -5.92 -14.02
CA ALA A 868 14.91 -6.78 -13.28
C ALA A 868 14.65 -6.27 -11.84
N LEU A 869 15.63 -5.63 -11.19
CA LEU A 869 15.43 -4.98 -9.88
C LEU A 869 14.55 -3.72 -10.00
N ALA A 870 14.70 -2.97 -11.08
CA ALA A 870 13.86 -1.81 -11.36
C ALA A 870 12.43 -2.24 -11.78
N ASN A 871 12.31 -3.35 -12.50
CA ASN A 871 11.08 -3.88 -13.09
C ASN A 871 10.81 -5.33 -12.64
N PRO A 872 10.43 -5.52 -11.36
CA PRO A 872 10.17 -6.85 -10.81
C PRO A 872 8.95 -7.53 -11.45
N ARG A 873 8.04 -6.75 -12.07
CA ARG A 873 7.00 -7.30 -12.95
C ARG A 873 7.49 -7.24 -14.40
N PRO A 874 7.42 -8.35 -15.15
CA PRO A 874 7.85 -8.38 -16.54
C PRO A 874 7.22 -7.26 -17.38
N LEU A 875 8.05 -6.54 -18.13
CA LEU A 875 7.59 -5.59 -19.13
C LEU A 875 7.25 -6.32 -20.42
N ASP A 876 6.15 -5.93 -21.08
CA ASP A 876 5.93 -6.34 -22.45
C ASP A 876 6.96 -5.66 -23.40
N PRO A 877 7.16 -6.20 -24.62
CA PRO A 877 8.17 -5.67 -25.54
C PRO A 877 7.98 -4.20 -25.92
N GLU A 878 6.74 -3.72 -26.02
CA GLU A 878 6.46 -2.32 -26.37
C GLU A 878 6.89 -1.39 -25.24
N ARG A 879 6.59 -1.75 -23.99
CA ARG A 879 7.03 -0.98 -22.82
C ARG A 879 8.52 -1.01 -22.58
N ALA A 880 9.16 -2.16 -22.77
CA ALA A 880 10.62 -2.25 -22.74
C ALA A 880 11.25 -1.31 -23.79
N GLN A 881 10.68 -1.26 -25.00
CA GLN A 881 11.14 -0.35 -26.05
C GLN A 881 10.90 1.12 -25.68
N LEU A 882 9.73 1.46 -25.12
CA LEU A 882 9.43 2.82 -24.66
C LEU A 882 10.41 3.30 -23.59
N ALA A 883 10.73 2.46 -22.61
CA ALA A 883 11.70 2.79 -21.57
C ALA A 883 13.10 3.15 -22.15
N LEU A 884 13.52 2.44 -23.21
CA LEU A 884 14.77 2.72 -23.92
C LEU A 884 14.70 4.02 -24.73
N VAL A 885 13.57 4.31 -25.38
CA VAL A 885 13.36 5.56 -26.13
C VAL A 885 13.42 6.76 -25.20
N ASP A 886 12.73 6.68 -24.06
CA ASP A 886 12.72 7.74 -23.04
C ASP A 886 14.15 8.00 -22.50
N ALA A 887 14.91 6.93 -22.23
CA ALA A 887 16.30 7.04 -21.79
C ALA A 887 17.20 7.70 -22.85
N LEU A 888 17.01 7.35 -24.13
CA LEU A 888 17.76 7.96 -25.23
C LEU A 888 17.42 9.44 -25.41
N GLU A 889 16.15 9.81 -25.33
CA GLU A 889 15.71 11.21 -25.45
C GLU A 889 16.31 12.07 -24.32
N GLU A 890 16.28 11.56 -23.08
CA GLU A 890 16.90 12.21 -21.92
C GLU A 890 18.41 12.43 -22.15
N ALA A 891 19.13 11.39 -22.58
CA ALA A 891 20.56 11.47 -22.87
C ALA A 891 20.89 12.50 -23.96
N VAL A 892 20.09 12.58 -25.03
CA VAL A 892 20.29 13.55 -26.12
C VAL A 892 20.05 14.98 -25.64
N LYS A 893 18.94 15.25 -24.95
CA LYS A 893 18.64 16.59 -24.39
C LYS A 893 19.76 17.08 -23.49
N ARG A 894 20.26 16.22 -22.61
CA ARG A 894 21.37 16.55 -21.70
C ARG A 894 22.68 16.77 -22.44
N ARG A 895 22.96 16.03 -23.50
CA ARG A 895 24.15 16.25 -24.32
C ARG A 895 24.12 17.62 -24.98
N VAL A 896 22.96 18.06 -25.48
CA VAL A 896 22.78 19.41 -26.03
C VAL A 896 23.05 20.47 -24.96
N LEU A 897 22.47 20.32 -23.76
CA LEU A 897 22.71 21.25 -22.65
C LEU A 897 24.19 21.29 -22.25
N SER A 898 24.84 20.14 -22.13
CA SER A 898 26.26 20.05 -21.75
C SER A 898 27.18 20.74 -22.76
N VAL A 899 26.87 20.61 -24.06
CA VAL A 899 27.58 21.33 -25.12
C VAL A 899 27.32 22.83 -25.01
N GLN A 900 26.09 23.25 -24.77
CA GLN A 900 25.75 24.66 -24.60
C GLN A 900 26.47 25.27 -23.40
N ASN A 901 26.46 24.61 -22.22
CA ASN A 901 27.21 25.05 -21.04
C ASN A 901 28.71 25.21 -21.35
N GLY A 902 29.29 24.24 -22.08
CA GLY A 902 30.68 24.33 -22.51
C GLY A 902 30.94 25.52 -23.44
N VAL A 903 30.01 25.81 -24.36
CA VAL A 903 30.07 26.99 -25.23
C VAL A 903 29.98 28.29 -24.41
N ASP A 904 29.03 28.38 -23.47
CA ASP A 904 28.82 29.56 -22.64
C ASP A 904 30.02 29.85 -21.74
N TYR A 905 30.59 28.79 -21.14
CA TYR A 905 31.85 28.87 -20.38
C TYR A 905 33.00 29.41 -21.24
N MET A 906 33.19 28.87 -22.45
CA MET A 906 34.23 29.35 -23.37
C MET A 906 34.00 30.80 -23.84
N ASN A 907 32.76 31.26 -23.86
CA ASN A 907 32.37 32.62 -24.24
C ASN A 907 32.38 33.63 -23.07
N GLY A 908 32.68 33.18 -21.84
CA GLY A 908 32.65 34.03 -20.65
C GLY A 908 31.25 34.51 -20.26
N VAL A 909 30.22 33.81 -20.70
CA VAL A 909 28.82 34.03 -20.30
C VAL A 909 28.58 33.14 -19.08
N GLY A 910 28.95 33.65 -17.90
CA GLY A 910 28.75 33.00 -16.60
C GLY A 910 27.52 33.53 -15.89
#